data_AF-A0A933FFE5-F1
#
_entry.id   AF-A0A933FFE5-F1
#
_cell.length_a   1.000
_cell.length_b   1.000
_cell.length_c   1.000
_cell.angle_alpha   90.00
_cell.angle_beta   90.00
_cell.angle_gamma   90.00
#
_symmetry.space_group_name_H-M   'P 1'
#
loop_
_entity.id
_entity.type
_entity.pdbx_description
1 polymer ?
#
loop_
_entity_poly.entity_id
_entity_poly.type
_entity_poly.pdbx_seq_one_letter_code
_entity_poly.pdbx_strand_id
1 'polypeptide(L)'
;MSYKPYVRRFLFPLCLFLIVLPVRAQDRQIDILPVSPRDTILSLSREFALHLSDTVLLDGVVLLQRGVHYILEYRHGTISLRGSLRDSLLSDSSQHTLHVSYEFLPVSLKRDYARRVVTVSPDSSGETTTRFTPVVSQAFSFDDVFNPSLRKSGSLTRGFTLGSNRDLTLNSGFRMQLAGPLSRDVDLVAVLTDENTPLQPEGTTETLQEVDKVFVEIKHPSAEATLGDFNEHIDVREGGEFGRLTRKLQGAKGTVRTSTLFGEGSGAHVSLSGGGARGKYHTNDFRGQEGNQGPYRLTGLRGERQIIVIAGSERVYVDGFPMKRGEINDYTIDYAAAQITFTTQRLITNASRIAVDFEFADRHYERNFFSGLATVRGVGGAVRLTSLFVQETDDPDSPVEATLTAETRAILARSGNDELKASIPGIRFVGRDSLTGAARGVYLLTDTAIAGRNYSIAVHAPGDSQAVYVVTFSPVKTMPPDSAGYERIGLGHFRFAGIGGGTHLPLIIIPLPSLHQFANVTAEISIVKDLEVSGEVAGSKFDPNRLSSLDDQNASDGAYRFSARYAPRSASLAGVQLGEIDLRYSERFQGERFIAPDRVNEVEFARKWNFDIAPQGDELIREASASLMPLTYLNIRGGYGFYDRQSKFQSSRSEAEIVAGDSAQRHVRYGAEHIASRDRTLSRRSVWLRHGGQATVQWGVLRPSLRFEAEERTLTQQTTNTQEEGGFRFSQWSPGVQTGTILGMAASAEVQVRREDSTLAGGFRPAFRSVAGRFNWQLHEWYGVRASAVFSAKRTRFESGFRTRGNVDSDVLAVRSVVQYIPANRGVETDLFYEFSNQRSARLERVYVRVPRGEGNYRYLGDVNGNAIADDHEFELTRFDGEYIVVFLPGETLYPVADVKASARIRIRAARFLDKTTTLGSWVSALSSETYLRVDERSSDPTTSNVSLLRFSTFLDHVNTITGSQLITQDLYIFEYDPQFSTRLRTSWRKGLVQLVNSVERSRVREHSARVRSQPVPEIGNETEILFRTDKVIGSRPGPRDRDLFAVSFNSDIAYRPAREWEVGFRLTVEKIRDRFRGDDAVADLNDQSLRGVVAFPGRGQVRAELTREETILSRPSNISNKVYPFEFTKGRLFGKSLLWLLGADYRVTGNIQLSVQYSGRSEAGRPPVHTARAEAKAFF
;
A
#
# COMPACT_ATOMS: atom_id res chain seq x y z
N MET A 1 30.13 -46.35 -32.16
CA MET A 1 31.28 -47.07 -31.57
C MET A 1 31.24 -46.88 -30.06
N SER A 2 31.21 -48.00 -29.35
CA SER A 2 31.04 -48.11 -27.89
C SER A 2 32.32 -47.70 -27.16
N TYR A 3 32.26 -46.84 -26.14
CA TYR A 3 33.18 -46.85 -24.99
C TYR A 3 32.66 -45.98 -23.82
N LYS A 4 32.13 -46.66 -22.80
CA LYS A 4 32.15 -46.30 -21.37
C LYS A 4 32.45 -47.62 -20.63
N PRO A 5 33.09 -47.66 -19.42
CA PRO A 5 33.27 -46.56 -18.47
C PRO A 5 34.64 -46.52 -17.73
N TYR A 6 35.12 -45.31 -17.40
CA TYR A 6 36.12 -45.08 -16.34
C TYR A 6 35.84 -43.75 -15.62
N VAL A 7 34.65 -43.57 -15.01
CA VAL A 7 34.38 -42.38 -14.15
C VAL A 7 33.43 -42.73 -12.99
N ARG A 8 33.68 -43.82 -12.27
CA ARG A 8 32.95 -44.14 -11.02
C ARG A 8 33.82 -44.10 -9.75
N ARG A 9 35.08 -43.65 -9.85
CA ARG A 9 36.05 -43.65 -8.73
C ARG A 9 36.41 -42.28 -8.14
N PHE A 10 35.75 -41.19 -8.52
CA PHE A 10 36.09 -39.84 -8.00
C PHE A 10 34.97 -39.07 -7.29
N LEU A 11 33.79 -39.67 -7.11
CA LEU A 11 32.59 -38.96 -6.61
C LEU A 11 32.14 -39.35 -5.19
N PHE A 12 32.97 -40.03 -4.40
CA PHE A 12 32.62 -40.43 -3.04
C PHE A 12 33.38 -39.79 -1.87
N PRO A 13 34.49 -39.03 -2.03
CA PRO A 13 35.10 -38.37 -0.87
C PRO A 13 34.73 -36.89 -0.65
N LEU A 14 34.00 -36.21 -1.54
CA LEU A 14 33.77 -34.75 -1.40
C LEU A 14 32.51 -34.36 -0.61
N CYS A 15 31.53 -35.26 -0.44
CA CYS A 15 30.31 -34.97 0.33
C CYS A 15 30.44 -35.24 1.84
N LEU A 16 31.59 -35.75 2.31
CA LEU A 16 31.79 -36.05 3.74
C LEU A 16 32.53 -34.94 4.51
N PHE A 17 32.79 -33.78 3.89
CA PHE A 17 33.63 -32.74 4.49
C PHE A 17 32.90 -31.70 5.36
N LEU A 18 31.61 -31.89 5.66
CA LEU A 18 30.81 -30.89 6.41
C LEU A 18 30.15 -31.35 7.71
N ILE A 19 30.44 -32.55 8.22
CA ILE A 19 30.13 -32.92 9.60
C ILE A 19 31.28 -33.78 10.14
N VAL A 20 32.33 -33.13 10.63
CA VAL A 20 33.29 -33.77 11.54
C VAL A 20 32.81 -33.47 12.96
N LEU A 21 31.86 -34.26 13.43
CA LEU A 21 31.88 -34.66 14.84
C LEU A 21 32.97 -35.74 14.95
N PRO A 22 33.90 -35.67 15.92
CA PRO A 22 34.90 -36.71 16.07
C PRO A 22 34.21 -37.94 16.68
N VAL A 23 33.55 -38.75 15.86
CA VAL A 23 33.31 -40.14 16.25
C VAL A 23 34.64 -40.84 16.06
N ARG A 24 35.40 -40.98 17.15
CA ARG A 24 36.52 -41.92 17.23
C ARG A 24 35.99 -43.29 16.81
N ALA A 25 36.27 -43.72 15.59
CA ALA A 25 36.16 -45.12 15.22
C ALA A 25 37.39 -45.82 15.76
N GLN A 26 37.23 -46.69 16.76
CA GLN A 26 38.11 -47.83 17.00
C GLN A 26 37.53 -48.75 18.08
N ASP A 27 36.29 -49.22 17.90
CA ASP A 27 35.84 -50.42 18.60
C ASP A 27 36.10 -51.61 17.68
N ARG A 28 37.17 -52.34 17.99
CA ARG A 28 37.52 -53.60 17.33
C ARG A 28 36.71 -54.72 17.98
N GLN A 29 35.87 -55.39 17.20
CA GLN A 29 35.08 -56.53 17.65
C GLN A 29 35.85 -57.83 17.37
N ILE A 30 35.79 -58.78 18.29
CA ILE A 30 36.29 -60.15 18.09
C ILE A 30 35.13 -61.10 18.33
N ASP A 31 34.71 -61.80 17.29
CA ASP A 31 33.69 -62.85 17.38
C ASP A 31 34.37 -64.22 17.33
N ILE A 32 34.04 -65.10 18.28
CA ILE A 32 34.48 -66.49 18.32
C ILE A 32 33.27 -67.35 17.97
N LEU A 33 33.28 -67.90 16.76
CA LEU A 33 32.15 -68.63 16.20
C LEU A 33 32.49 -70.13 16.13
N PRO A 34 31.75 -71.03 16.80
CA PRO A 34 31.93 -72.45 16.57
C PRO A 34 31.60 -72.77 15.10
N VAL A 35 32.41 -73.62 14.47
CA VAL A 35 32.28 -73.96 13.05
C VAL A 35 32.26 -75.46 12.84
N SER A 36 31.27 -75.93 12.09
CA SER A 36 31.12 -77.30 11.63
C SER A 36 31.41 -77.39 10.14
N PRO A 37 31.86 -78.55 9.62
CA PRO A 37 32.04 -78.75 8.19
C PRO A 37 30.76 -78.53 7.33
N ARG A 38 29.59 -78.54 7.95
CA ARG A 38 28.29 -78.26 7.29
C ARG A 38 27.95 -76.77 7.23
N ASP A 39 28.65 -75.93 7.97
CA ASP A 39 28.36 -74.50 8.00
C ASP A 39 28.89 -73.82 6.74
N THR A 40 28.01 -73.07 6.08
CA THR A 40 28.35 -72.35 4.84
C THR A 40 28.39 -70.84 5.03
N ILE A 41 27.61 -70.32 5.98
CA ILE A 41 27.49 -68.90 6.27
C ILE A 41 27.37 -68.74 7.78
N LEU A 42 28.16 -67.84 8.35
CA LEU A 42 28.05 -67.44 9.75
C LEU A 42 27.77 -65.94 9.83
N SER A 43 27.08 -65.52 10.88
CA SER A 43 26.81 -64.12 11.17
C SER A 43 27.74 -63.61 12.27
N LEU A 44 28.30 -62.42 12.04
CA LEU A 44 29.04 -61.65 13.03
C LEU A 44 28.05 -60.92 13.96
N SER A 45 28.53 -60.56 15.14
CA SER A 45 27.72 -59.88 16.17
C SER A 45 27.39 -58.43 15.82
N ARG A 46 28.14 -57.81 14.91
CA ARG A 46 27.95 -56.43 14.45
C ARG A 46 27.83 -56.35 12.93
N GLU A 47 26.89 -55.52 12.48
CA GLU A 47 26.73 -55.14 11.07
C GLU A 47 27.66 -53.96 10.71
N PHE A 48 27.82 -53.65 9.42
CA PHE A 48 28.71 -52.57 8.92
C PHE A 48 30.17 -52.71 9.34
N ALA A 49 30.75 -53.89 9.13
CA ALA A 49 32.20 -54.09 9.22
C ALA A 49 32.93 -53.17 8.21
N LEU A 50 34.07 -52.61 8.58
CA LEU A 50 34.88 -51.78 7.69
C LEU A 50 35.55 -52.65 6.63
N HIS A 51 35.51 -52.20 5.38
CA HIS A 51 36.07 -52.95 4.26
C HIS A 51 37.56 -53.21 4.49
N LEU A 52 37.97 -54.48 4.37
CA LEU A 52 39.34 -54.97 4.58
C LEU A 52 39.88 -54.90 6.01
N SER A 53 39.04 -54.63 7.02
CA SER A 53 39.45 -54.62 8.44
C SER A 53 39.48 -56.02 9.08
N ASP A 54 39.09 -57.05 8.33
CA ASP A 54 38.87 -58.39 8.82
C ASP A 54 40.16 -59.22 8.94
N THR A 55 40.34 -59.87 10.08
CA THR A 55 41.36 -60.91 10.32
C THR A 55 40.65 -62.15 10.84
N VAL A 56 40.83 -63.28 10.16
CA VAL A 56 40.12 -64.52 10.47
C VAL A 56 41.10 -65.64 10.79
N LEU A 57 40.98 -66.23 11.99
CA LEU A 57 41.81 -67.33 12.45
C LEU A 57 40.93 -68.57 12.71
N LEU A 58 41.39 -69.74 12.29
CA LEU A 58 40.82 -71.03 12.69
C LEU A 58 41.54 -71.53 13.95
N ASP A 59 40.75 -71.94 14.94
CA ASP A 59 41.13 -72.33 16.30
C ASP A 59 42.05 -71.33 17.02
N GLY A 60 41.97 -70.06 16.60
CA GLY A 60 42.80 -68.97 17.10
C GLY A 60 44.26 -68.99 16.64
N VAL A 61 44.69 -69.97 15.84
CA VAL A 61 46.11 -70.17 15.47
C VAL A 61 46.35 -70.12 13.96
N VAL A 62 45.44 -70.65 13.14
CA VAL A 62 45.64 -70.76 11.69
C VAL A 62 45.01 -69.57 10.96
N LEU A 63 45.84 -68.72 10.35
CA LEU A 63 45.35 -67.55 9.62
C LEU A 63 44.70 -67.94 8.29
N LEU A 64 43.42 -67.57 8.13
CA LEU A 64 42.65 -67.83 6.91
C LEU A 64 42.76 -66.67 5.92
N GLN A 65 42.87 -67.00 4.64
CA GLN A 65 42.94 -66.02 3.55
C GLN A 65 41.56 -65.70 2.96
N ARG A 66 41.19 -64.41 2.92
CA ARG A 66 39.98 -63.90 2.27
C ARG A 66 40.00 -64.18 0.76
N GLY A 67 38.85 -64.54 0.20
CA GLY A 67 38.66 -64.94 -1.20
C GLY A 67 38.96 -66.42 -1.46
N VAL A 68 39.89 -67.01 -0.70
CA VAL A 68 40.28 -68.43 -0.80
C VAL A 68 39.52 -69.29 0.21
N HIS A 69 39.58 -68.96 1.50
CA HIS A 69 38.97 -69.74 2.58
C HIS A 69 37.61 -69.18 3.02
N TYR A 70 37.41 -67.86 2.90
CA TYR A 70 36.16 -67.20 3.26
C TYR A 70 35.91 -65.93 2.44
N ILE A 71 34.66 -65.44 2.42
CA ILE A 71 34.29 -64.12 1.93
C ILE A 71 33.48 -63.42 3.00
N LEU A 72 33.82 -62.17 3.31
CA LEU A 72 33.06 -61.34 4.23
C LEU A 72 32.19 -60.33 3.48
N GLU A 73 30.90 -60.33 3.77
CA GLU A 73 29.95 -59.31 3.32
C GLU A 73 29.83 -58.26 4.42
N TYR A 74 30.54 -57.15 4.19
CA TYR A 74 30.80 -56.11 5.19
C TYR A 74 29.54 -55.39 5.68
N ARG A 75 28.48 -55.33 4.87
CA ARG A 75 27.27 -54.58 5.21
C ARG A 75 26.44 -55.30 6.28
N HIS A 76 26.15 -56.58 6.09
CA HIS A 76 25.32 -57.35 7.02
C HIS A 76 26.16 -58.16 8.00
N GLY A 77 27.50 -58.07 7.94
CA GLY A 77 28.39 -58.78 8.85
C GLY A 77 28.26 -60.29 8.68
N THR A 78 28.24 -60.81 7.44
CA THR A 78 28.13 -62.26 7.20
C THR A 78 29.38 -62.80 6.55
N ILE A 79 29.91 -63.90 7.09
CA ILE A 79 31.09 -64.59 6.59
C ILE A 79 30.65 -65.89 5.90
N SER A 80 30.92 -66.00 4.60
CA SER A 80 30.66 -67.20 3.81
C SER A 80 31.94 -68.03 3.70
N LEU A 81 31.90 -69.29 4.15
CA LEU A 81 33.04 -70.20 4.11
C LEU A 81 33.13 -70.86 2.72
N ARG A 82 34.34 -70.91 2.16
CA ARG A 82 34.60 -71.54 0.85
C ARG A 82 34.84 -73.05 1.03
N GLY A 83 34.58 -73.80 -0.04
CA GLY A 83 34.73 -75.27 -0.06
C GLY A 83 36.09 -75.75 0.43
N SER A 84 37.17 -75.10 0.01
CA SER A 84 38.56 -75.39 0.42
C SER A 84 38.78 -75.42 1.93
N LEU A 85 38.14 -74.54 2.69
CA LEU A 85 38.23 -74.52 4.16
C LEU A 85 37.37 -75.64 4.77
N ARG A 86 36.16 -75.85 4.25
CA ARG A 86 35.27 -76.91 4.75
C ARG A 86 35.85 -78.29 4.51
N ASP A 87 36.53 -78.49 3.37
CA ASP A 87 37.20 -79.74 3.03
C ASP A 87 38.36 -80.03 3.99
N SER A 88 39.09 -79.00 4.46
CA SER A 88 40.12 -79.15 5.51
C SER A 88 39.55 -79.36 6.92
N LEU A 89 38.30 -78.94 7.16
CA LEU A 89 37.60 -79.17 8.44
C LEU A 89 36.96 -80.57 8.49
N LEU A 90 36.79 -81.26 7.36
CA LEU A 90 36.21 -82.62 7.29
C LEU A 90 37.19 -83.73 7.71
N SER A 91 38.50 -83.45 7.73
CA SER A 91 39.54 -84.43 8.09
C SER A 91 39.77 -84.60 9.59
N ASP A 92 39.15 -83.77 10.43
CA ASP A 92 39.25 -83.83 11.89
C ASP A 92 37.84 -83.78 12.51
N SER A 93 37.57 -84.65 13.47
CA SER A 93 36.27 -84.73 14.17
C SER A 93 36.20 -83.80 15.38
N SER A 94 37.21 -82.96 15.60
CA SER A 94 37.26 -81.98 16.68
C SER A 94 36.36 -80.77 16.39
N GLN A 95 35.87 -80.11 17.45
CA GLN A 95 35.04 -78.92 17.32
C GLN A 95 35.94 -77.70 17.10
N HIS A 96 35.86 -77.11 15.91
CA HIS A 96 36.67 -75.96 15.54
C HIS A 96 35.99 -74.63 15.87
N THR A 97 36.78 -73.58 16.11
CA THR A 97 36.29 -72.21 16.29
C THR A 97 36.92 -71.25 15.30
N LEU A 98 36.17 -70.24 14.90
CA LEU A 98 36.56 -69.26 13.91
C LEU A 98 36.57 -67.89 14.60
N HIS A 99 37.77 -67.36 14.80
CA HIS A 99 38.02 -66.09 15.48
C HIS A 99 38.09 -64.98 14.43
N VAL A 100 37.04 -64.17 14.34
CA VAL A 100 36.93 -63.05 13.39
C VAL A 100 37.14 -61.75 14.15
N SER A 101 38.25 -61.06 13.87
CA SER A 101 38.49 -59.70 14.35
C SER A 101 38.23 -58.69 13.24
N TYR A 102 37.42 -57.67 13.51
CA TYR A 102 37.08 -56.62 12.52
C TYR A 102 36.72 -55.31 13.23
N GLU A 103 36.83 -54.20 12.50
CA GLU A 103 36.34 -52.89 12.95
C GLU A 103 34.95 -52.64 12.36
N PHE A 104 34.05 -51.98 13.10
CA PHE A 104 32.67 -51.73 12.64
C PHE A 104 32.22 -50.30 12.89
N LEU A 105 31.19 -49.87 12.16
CA LEU A 105 30.56 -48.57 12.34
C LEU A 105 29.32 -48.72 13.25
N PRO A 106 29.26 -48.07 14.44
CA PRO A 106 28.16 -48.24 15.39
C PRO A 106 26.90 -47.44 14.99
N VAL A 107 26.30 -47.76 13.84
CA VAL A 107 25.11 -47.07 13.31
C VAL A 107 23.90 -48.00 13.35
N SER A 108 22.91 -47.67 14.18
CA SER A 108 21.63 -48.38 14.22
C SER A 108 20.70 -47.86 13.10
N LEU A 109 20.82 -48.38 11.89
CA LEU A 109 19.88 -48.09 10.80
C LEU A 109 18.62 -48.95 10.95
N LYS A 110 17.47 -48.29 11.15
CA LYS A 110 16.15 -48.95 11.21
C LYS A 110 15.83 -49.57 9.83
N ARG A 111 15.57 -50.88 9.77
CA ARG A 111 15.17 -51.56 8.52
C ARG A 111 13.67 -51.41 8.31
N ASP A 112 13.28 -50.64 7.32
CA ASP A 112 11.89 -50.61 6.84
C ASP A 112 11.68 -51.69 5.77
N TYR A 113 10.68 -52.54 5.97
CA TYR A 113 10.26 -53.56 5.00
C TYR A 113 9.07 -53.04 4.20
N ALA A 114 9.21 -52.94 2.88
CA ALA A 114 8.12 -52.59 1.98
C ALA A 114 7.60 -53.83 1.22
N ARG A 115 6.27 -54.01 1.17
CA ARG A 115 5.61 -55.09 0.42
C ARG A 115 5.86 -54.85 -1.08
N ARG A 116 6.42 -55.83 -1.80
CA ARG A 116 6.54 -55.78 -3.27
C ARG A 116 5.43 -56.61 -3.88
N VAL A 117 4.77 -56.09 -4.91
CA VAL A 117 3.77 -56.84 -5.68
C VAL A 117 4.40 -57.21 -7.02
N VAL A 118 4.19 -58.47 -7.42
CA VAL A 118 4.67 -58.99 -8.70
C VAL A 118 3.70 -58.51 -9.78
N THR A 119 4.18 -57.67 -10.69
CA THR A 119 3.40 -57.29 -11.87
C THR A 119 4.01 -57.99 -13.08
N VAL A 120 3.17 -58.73 -13.80
CA VAL A 120 3.54 -59.49 -14.99
C VAL A 120 3.11 -58.67 -16.20
N SER A 121 4.08 -58.19 -16.98
CA SER A 121 3.82 -57.43 -18.21
C SER A 121 4.54 -58.09 -19.39
N PRO A 122 3.87 -58.32 -20.53
CA PRO A 122 4.52 -58.85 -21.72
C PRO A 122 5.46 -57.79 -22.31
N ASP A 123 6.68 -58.20 -22.66
CA ASP A 123 7.56 -57.36 -23.48
C ASP A 123 7.15 -57.47 -24.96
N SER A 124 7.65 -56.55 -25.79
CA SER A 124 7.54 -56.44 -27.24
C SER A 124 7.87 -57.71 -28.05
N SER A 125 8.47 -58.73 -27.42
CA SER A 125 8.74 -60.06 -28.01
C SER A 125 7.71 -61.14 -27.65
N GLY A 126 6.72 -60.84 -26.79
CA GLY A 126 5.68 -61.77 -26.36
C GLY A 126 6.06 -62.67 -25.17
N GLU A 127 7.30 -62.62 -24.68
CA GLU A 127 7.69 -63.32 -23.45
C GLU A 127 7.37 -62.49 -22.19
N THR A 128 6.91 -63.19 -21.15
CA THR A 128 6.45 -62.58 -19.90
C THR A 128 7.61 -62.37 -18.95
N THR A 129 7.97 -61.11 -18.68
CA THR A 129 9.01 -60.78 -17.68
C THR A 129 8.37 -60.30 -16.38
N THR A 130 8.68 -60.99 -15.28
CA THR A 130 8.30 -60.58 -13.92
C THR A 130 9.17 -59.41 -13.45
N ARG A 131 8.58 -58.22 -13.31
CA ARG A 131 9.23 -57.08 -12.64
C ARG A 131 8.65 -56.88 -11.25
N PHE A 132 9.54 -56.72 -10.27
CA PHE A 132 9.16 -56.36 -8.90
C PHE A 132 9.03 -54.85 -8.79
N THR A 133 7.80 -54.36 -8.69
CA THR A 133 7.53 -52.93 -8.45
C THR A 133 7.33 -52.74 -6.93
N PRO A 134 8.04 -51.81 -6.27
CA PRO A 134 7.76 -51.50 -4.87
C PRO A 134 6.32 -50.99 -4.77
N VAL A 135 5.53 -51.51 -3.82
CA VAL A 135 4.31 -50.82 -3.41
C VAL A 135 4.79 -49.59 -2.67
N VAL A 136 4.88 -48.48 -3.39
CA VAL A 136 4.89 -47.17 -2.78
C VAL A 136 3.53 -47.09 -2.10
N SER A 137 3.50 -47.29 -0.78
CA SER A 137 2.40 -46.78 0.05
C SER A 137 2.12 -45.38 -0.48
N GLN A 138 0.94 -45.15 -1.08
CA GLN A 138 0.59 -43.87 -1.68
C GLN A 138 1.07 -42.80 -0.71
N ALA A 139 2.10 -42.06 -1.13
CA ALA A 139 2.61 -40.97 -0.33
C ALA A 139 1.40 -40.10 -0.07
N PHE A 140 1.07 -39.88 1.21
CA PHE A 140 -0.10 -39.12 1.65
C PHE A 140 -0.39 -38.02 0.62
N SER A 141 -1.41 -38.24 -0.21
CA SER A 141 -1.75 -37.27 -1.23
C SER A 141 -2.63 -36.25 -0.53
N PHE A 142 -2.29 -34.98 -0.64
CA PHE A 142 -3.21 -33.92 -0.22
C PHE A 142 -4.56 -33.99 -0.99
N ASP A 143 -4.64 -34.75 -2.09
CA ASP A 143 -5.88 -35.05 -2.80
C ASP A 143 -6.76 -36.09 -2.08
N ASP A 144 -6.23 -36.85 -1.12
CA ASP A 144 -7.02 -37.77 -0.29
C ASP A 144 -7.77 -37.02 0.84
N VAL A 145 -7.39 -35.76 1.13
CA VAL A 145 -7.97 -34.92 2.18
C VAL A 145 -9.04 -33.95 1.64
N PHE A 146 -8.93 -33.53 0.37
CA PHE A 146 -9.83 -32.55 -0.25
C PHE A 146 -10.32 -33.04 -1.61
N ASN A 147 -11.56 -32.70 -1.99
CA ASN A 147 -12.16 -33.09 -3.26
C ASN A 147 -11.24 -32.76 -4.46
N PRO A 148 -10.94 -33.70 -5.38
CA PRO A 148 -10.06 -33.47 -6.54
C PRO A 148 -10.46 -32.30 -7.44
N SER A 149 -11.73 -31.89 -7.42
CA SER A 149 -12.21 -30.71 -8.19
C SER A 149 -11.83 -29.37 -7.57
N LEU A 150 -11.40 -29.34 -6.31
CA LEU A 150 -11.00 -28.13 -5.60
C LEU A 150 -9.59 -27.71 -6.04
N ARG A 151 -9.47 -26.57 -6.71
CA ARG A 151 -8.18 -25.99 -7.05
C ARG A 151 -7.57 -25.37 -5.80
N LYS A 152 -6.31 -25.70 -5.55
CA LYS A 152 -5.52 -25.20 -4.42
C LYS A 152 -4.27 -24.55 -4.98
N SER A 153 -3.88 -23.43 -4.38
CA SER A 153 -2.63 -22.75 -4.68
C SER A 153 -2.13 -22.02 -3.45
N GLY A 154 -0.89 -22.22 -3.06
CA GLY A 154 -0.36 -21.51 -1.90
C GLY A 154 1.00 -22.02 -1.43
N SER A 155 1.42 -21.55 -0.26
CA SER A 155 2.59 -22.07 0.43
C SER A 155 2.52 -21.97 1.95
N LEU A 156 3.18 -22.92 2.63
CA LEU A 156 3.42 -22.91 4.08
C LEU A 156 4.93 -22.87 4.30
N THR A 157 5.45 -21.84 4.94
CA THR A 157 6.85 -21.66 5.31
C THR A 157 7.05 -21.80 6.83
N ARG A 158 8.08 -22.55 7.21
CA ARG A 158 8.58 -22.64 8.59
C ARG A 158 10.08 -22.49 8.54
N GLY A 159 10.61 -21.45 9.15
CA GLY A 159 12.04 -21.24 9.21
C GLY A 159 12.50 -20.70 10.54
N PHE A 160 13.78 -20.88 10.82
CA PHE A 160 14.42 -20.31 11.99
C PHE A 160 15.70 -19.62 11.57
N THR A 161 16.06 -18.56 12.28
CA THR A 161 17.34 -17.87 12.13
C THR A 161 18.04 -17.86 13.47
N LEU A 162 19.29 -18.28 13.50
CA LEU A 162 20.16 -18.24 14.67
C LEU A 162 21.46 -17.54 14.30
N GLY A 163 22.04 -16.79 15.21
CA GLY A 163 23.33 -16.17 14.97
C GLY A 163 24.10 -15.87 16.26
N SER A 164 25.39 -15.58 16.12
CA SER A 164 26.25 -15.31 17.27
C SER A 164 26.05 -13.92 17.91
N ASN A 165 25.32 -13.02 17.25
CA ASN A 165 25.05 -11.65 17.71
C ASN A 165 23.54 -11.31 17.79
N ARG A 166 22.68 -12.33 17.76
CA ARG A 166 21.21 -12.21 17.86
C ARG A 166 20.63 -13.46 18.50
N ASP A 167 19.45 -13.33 19.09
CA ASP A 167 18.73 -14.49 19.63
C ASP A 167 18.13 -15.35 18.51
N LEU A 168 17.75 -16.60 18.85
CA LEU A 168 17.05 -17.50 17.95
C LEU A 168 15.68 -16.89 17.61
N THR A 169 15.41 -16.65 16.33
CA THR A 169 14.11 -16.19 15.85
C THR A 169 13.43 -17.26 15.01
N LEU A 170 12.13 -17.45 15.24
CA LEU A 170 11.29 -18.35 14.47
C LEU A 170 10.45 -17.52 13.50
N ASN A 171 10.55 -17.80 12.21
CA ASN A 171 9.78 -17.17 11.15
C ASN A 171 8.78 -18.19 10.58
N SER A 172 7.51 -17.82 10.57
CA SER A 172 6.40 -18.63 10.09
C SER A 172 5.65 -17.82 9.05
N GLY A 173 5.26 -18.46 7.95
CA GLY A 173 4.35 -17.89 6.98
C GLY A 173 3.44 -18.98 6.42
N PHE A 174 2.20 -18.65 6.15
CA PHE A 174 1.20 -19.51 5.59
C PHE A 174 0.35 -18.65 4.68
N ARG A 175 0.18 -19.06 3.43
CA ARG A 175 -0.73 -18.45 2.47
C ARG A 175 -1.36 -19.53 1.62
N MET A 176 -2.68 -19.65 1.61
CA MET A 176 -3.38 -20.67 0.85
C MET A 176 -4.60 -20.07 0.17
N GLN A 177 -4.80 -20.41 -1.10
CA GLN A 177 -6.00 -20.11 -1.86
C GLN A 177 -6.67 -21.42 -2.27
N LEU A 178 -7.98 -21.49 -2.09
CA LEU A 178 -8.82 -22.62 -2.46
C LEU A 178 -9.97 -22.11 -3.33
N ALA A 179 -10.26 -22.78 -4.44
CA ALA A 179 -11.36 -22.41 -5.33
C ALA A 179 -11.94 -23.63 -6.06
N GLY A 180 -13.26 -23.81 -6.00
CA GLY A 180 -13.96 -24.82 -6.79
C GLY A 180 -15.09 -25.53 -6.05
N PRO A 181 -15.75 -26.51 -6.69
CA PRO A 181 -16.90 -27.18 -6.10
C PRO A 181 -16.47 -28.13 -4.98
N LEU A 182 -17.09 -27.99 -3.82
CA LEU A 182 -17.08 -28.97 -2.73
C LEU A 182 -18.06 -30.11 -3.01
N SER A 183 -19.23 -29.81 -3.59
CA SER A 183 -20.27 -30.75 -4.02
C SER A 183 -20.98 -30.25 -5.29
N ARG A 184 -22.06 -30.92 -5.75
CA ARG A 184 -22.78 -30.53 -6.99
C ARG A 184 -23.34 -29.11 -6.97
N ASP A 185 -23.76 -28.65 -5.80
CA ASP A 185 -24.44 -27.36 -5.60
C ASP A 185 -23.69 -26.45 -4.60
N VAL A 186 -22.47 -26.81 -4.21
CA VAL A 186 -21.69 -26.05 -3.21
C VAL A 186 -20.30 -25.74 -3.74
N ASP A 187 -19.98 -24.45 -3.87
CA ASP A 187 -18.67 -23.94 -4.23
C ASP A 187 -17.94 -23.35 -3.01
N LEU A 188 -16.63 -23.49 -2.96
CA LEU A 188 -15.74 -22.90 -1.96
C LEU A 188 -14.76 -21.95 -2.62
N VAL A 189 -14.61 -20.76 -2.04
CA VAL A 189 -13.53 -19.82 -2.34
C VAL A 189 -12.91 -19.41 -1.01
N ALA A 190 -11.61 -19.64 -0.81
CA ALA A 190 -10.93 -19.23 0.41
C ALA A 190 -9.56 -18.63 0.12
N VAL A 191 -9.17 -17.64 0.91
CA VAL A 191 -7.82 -17.09 1.01
C VAL A 191 -7.45 -17.08 2.49
N LEU A 192 -6.47 -17.88 2.88
CA LEU A 192 -6.00 -18.00 4.26
C LEU A 192 -4.57 -17.45 4.33
N THR A 193 -4.26 -16.60 5.30
CA THR A 193 -2.87 -16.23 5.59
C THR A 193 -2.63 -16.01 7.09
N ASP A 194 -1.42 -16.31 7.57
CA ASP A 194 -0.92 -15.96 8.92
C ASP A 194 0.09 -14.79 8.89
N GLU A 195 0.34 -14.21 7.71
CA GLU A 195 1.29 -13.11 7.52
C GLU A 195 0.67 -11.77 7.96
N ASN A 196 1.18 -11.18 9.05
CA ASN A 196 0.75 -9.89 9.58
C ASN A 196 1.57 -8.71 9.02
N THR A 197 1.66 -8.56 7.70
CA THR A 197 2.30 -7.37 7.11
C THR A 197 1.23 -6.40 6.63
N PRO A 198 0.87 -5.35 7.37
CA PRO A 198 -0.11 -4.38 6.90
C PRO A 198 0.50 -3.57 5.74
N LEU A 199 0.27 -4.01 4.51
CA LEU A 199 0.65 -3.24 3.32
C LEU A 199 -0.53 -2.34 2.96
N GLN A 200 -0.38 -1.04 3.21
CA GLN A 200 -1.33 -0.06 2.69
C GLN A 200 -1.05 0.13 1.19
N PRO A 201 -2.01 -0.16 0.30
CA PRO A 201 -1.84 0.07 -1.13
C PRO A 201 -1.75 1.56 -1.44
N GLU A 202 -0.99 1.96 -2.46
CA GLU A 202 -0.98 3.35 -2.92
C GLU A 202 -2.29 3.68 -3.67
N GLY A 203 -2.94 4.80 -3.34
CA GLY A 203 -4.18 5.26 -3.98
C GLY A 203 -3.97 5.89 -5.37
N THR A 204 -2.98 5.42 -6.12
CA THR A 204 -2.59 5.91 -7.45
C THR A 204 -3.34 5.23 -8.60
N THR A 205 -4.13 4.20 -8.30
CA THR A 205 -4.93 3.45 -9.29
C THR A 205 -6.41 3.39 -8.91
N GLU A 206 -7.28 3.17 -9.90
CA GLU A 206 -8.72 2.99 -9.68
C GLU A 206 -8.99 1.68 -8.94
N THR A 207 -8.38 0.58 -9.37
CA THR A 207 -8.53 -0.75 -8.76
C THR A 207 -7.59 -0.92 -7.59
N LEU A 208 -8.14 -1.07 -6.40
CA LEU A 208 -7.36 -1.42 -5.21
C LEU A 208 -7.10 -2.93 -5.20
N GLN A 209 -5.83 -3.35 -5.29
CA GLN A 209 -5.47 -4.73 -4.98
C GLN A 209 -5.35 -4.87 -3.47
N GLU A 210 -6.37 -5.42 -2.82
CA GLU A 210 -6.35 -5.72 -1.39
C GLU A 210 -5.59 -7.04 -1.18
N VAL A 211 -4.27 -6.94 -1.04
CA VAL A 211 -3.35 -8.10 -1.01
C VAL A 211 -3.53 -8.98 0.23
N ASP A 212 -4.14 -8.42 1.30
CA ASP A 212 -4.14 -8.97 2.66
C ASP A 212 -5.51 -9.50 3.14
N LYS A 213 -6.47 -9.75 2.25
CA LYS A 213 -7.78 -10.31 2.65
C LYS A 213 -7.66 -11.78 3.06
N VAL A 214 -8.14 -12.12 4.26
CA VAL A 214 -8.25 -13.50 4.79
C VAL A 214 -9.70 -13.90 4.92
N PHE A 215 -10.21 -14.80 4.07
CA PHE A 215 -11.60 -15.24 4.15
C PHE A 215 -11.83 -16.67 3.65
N VAL A 216 -12.99 -17.23 4.00
CA VAL A 216 -13.53 -18.50 3.51
C VAL A 216 -14.99 -18.24 3.13
N GLU A 217 -15.33 -18.42 1.87
CA GLU A 217 -16.65 -18.18 1.29
C GLU A 217 -17.20 -19.48 0.72
N ILE A 218 -18.41 -19.85 1.15
CA ILE A 218 -19.14 -21.04 0.73
C ILE A 218 -20.40 -20.57 0.01
N LYS A 219 -20.59 -21.00 -1.24
CA LYS A 219 -21.72 -20.60 -2.09
C LYS A 219 -22.59 -21.79 -2.43
N HIS A 220 -23.89 -21.64 -2.23
CA HIS A 220 -24.97 -22.54 -2.64
C HIS A 220 -26.04 -21.74 -3.38
N PRO A 221 -26.82 -22.31 -4.32
CA PRO A 221 -27.87 -21.59 -5.04
C PRO A 221 -28.87 -20.80 -4.18
N SER A 222 -29.11 -21.24 -2.94
CA SER A 222 -30.02 -20.60 -1.98
C SER A 222 -29.34 -20.02 -0.74
N ALA A 223 -28.03 -20.17 -0.56
CA ALA A 223 -27.34 -19.70 0.63
C ALA A 223 -25.87 -19.37 0.36
N GLU A 224 -25.32 -18.37 1.05
CA GLU A 224 -23.91 -18.01 0.96
C GLU A 224 -23.40 -17.70 2.37
N ALA A 225 -22.24 -18.21 2.74
CA ALA A 225 -21.62 -17.98 4.04
C ALA A 225 -20.15 -17.57 3.87
N THR A 226 -19.75 -16.50 4.53
CA THR A 226 -18.39 -15.97 4.50
C THR A 226 -17.85 -15.86 5.91
N LEU A 227 -16.65 -16.39 6.16
CA LEU A 227 -15.90 -16.29 7.41
C LEU A 227 -14.58 -15.54 7.13
N GLY A 228 -14.11 -14.71 8.04
CA GLY A 228 -12.94 -13.85 7.88
C GLY A 228 -13.31 -12.44 7.39
N ASP A 229 -12.51 -11.88 6.50
CA ASP A 229 -12.65 -10.54 5.96
C ASP A 229 -13.75 -10.45 4.91
N PHE A 230 -14.75 -9.61 5.16
CA PHE A 230 -15.81 -9.33 4.19
C PHE A 230 -16.21 -7.85 4.22
N ASN A 231 -16.84 -7.41 3.14
CA ASN A 231 -17.42 -6.08 3.06
C ASN A 231 -18.93 -6.21 3.24
N GLU A 232 -19.48 -5.57 4.28
CA GLU A 232 -20.91 -5.40 4.44
C GLU A 232 -21.33 -4.15 3.67
N HIS A 233 -22.27 -4.29 2.74
CA HIS A 233 -22.77 -3.20 1.92
C HIS A 233 -24.29 -3.32 1.83
N ILE A 234 -24.98 -2.31 2.34
CA ILE A 234 -26.45 -2.18 2.34
C ILE A 234 -26.79 -0.86 1.68
N ASP A 235 -27.45 -0.93 0.52
CA ASP A 235 -27.83 0.26 -0.25
C ASP A 235 -29.27 0.74 0.09
N VAL A 236 -29.73 1.80 -0.57
CA VAL A 236 -31.08 2.34 -0.34
C VAL A 236 -32.18 1.34 -0.71
N ARG A 237 -31.94 0.46 -1.68
CA ARG A 237 -32.95 -0.50 -2.14
C ARG A 237 -33.12 -1.65 -1.15
N GLU A 238 -32.07 -2.00 -0.42
CA GLU A 238 -32.10 -3.03 0.61
C GLU A 238 -32.49 -2.44 1.97
N GLY A 239 -31.76 -1.44 2.46
CA GLY A 239 -31.90 -0.90 3.81
C GLY A 239 -32.76 0.36 3.94
N GLY A 240 -33.33 0.92 2.87
CA GLY A 240 -34.04 2.20 2.93
C GLY A 240 -33.11 3.41 3.00
N GLU A 241 -33.66 4.60 3.20
CA GLU A 241 -32.88 5.85 3.21
C GLU A 241 -32.02 5.99 4.47
N PHE A 242 -32.53 5.55 5.62
CA PHE A 242 -31.81 5.63 6.89
C PHE A 242 -30.88 4.43 7.13
N GLY A 243 -31.19 3.26 6.54
CA GLY A 243 -30.44 2.01 6.75
C GLY A 243 -29.29 1.76 5.78
N ARG A 244 -28.76 2.80 5.14
CA ARG A 244 -27.54 2.69 4.32
C ARG A 244 -26.34 2.35 5.20
N LEU A 245 -25.49 1.46 4.73
CA LEU A 245 -24.28 1.07 5.46
C LEU A 245 -23.21 0.55 4.49
N THR A 246 -21.95 0.92 4.72
CA THR A 246 -20.81 0.19 4.15
C THR A 246 -19.73 0.02 5.22
N ARG A 247 -19.30 -1.21 5.48
CA ARG A 247 -18.27 -1.53 6.48
C ARG A 247 -17.33 -2.62 5.99
N LYS A 248 -16.05 -2.47 6.31
CA LYS A 248 -15.07 -3.55 6.18
C LYS A 248 -14.93 -4.27 7.52
N LEU A 249 -15.30 -5.55 7.54
CA LEU A 249 -15.45 -6.35 8.75
C LEU A 249 -14.58 -7.61 8.70
N GLN A 250 -14.18 -8.09 9.86
CA GLN A 250 -13.54 -9.38 10.06
C GLN A 250 -14.41 -10.23 11.00
N GLY A 251 -15.06 -11.26 10.49
CA GLY A 251 -15.99 -12.08 11.28
C GLY A 251 -16.73 -13.13 10.45
N ALA A 252 -18.05 -13.20 10.59
CA ALA A 252 -18.89 -14.11 9.83
C ALA A 252 -20.09 -13.39 9.21
N LYS A 253 -20.47 -13.81 8.01
CA LYS A 253 -21.69 -13.39 7.30
C LYS A 253 -22.38 -14.63 6.75
N GLY A 254 -23.69 -14.70 6.89
CA GLY A 254 -24.53 -15.73 6.30
C GLY A 254 -25.72 -15.08 5.61
N THR A 255 -25.97 -15.45 4.36
CA THR A 255 -27.14 -15.03 3.61
C THR A 255 -27.92 -16.25 3.13
N VAL A 256 -29.24 -16.16 3.18
CA VAL A 256 -30.17 -17.16 2.66
C VAL A 256 -31.16 -16.46 1.74
N ARG A 257 -31.42 -17.05 0.58
CA ARG A 257 -32.36 -16.56 -0.43
C ARG A 257 -33.30 -17.69 -0.81
N THR A 258 -34.60 -17.43 -0.72
CA THR A 258 -35.64 -18.34 -1.22
C THR A 258 -36.56 -17.58 -2.18
N SER A 259 -36.88 -18.22 -3.30
CA SER A 259 -37.68 -17.66 -4.40
C SER A 259 -39.15 -18.10 -4.37
N THR A 260 -39.58 -18.87 -3.36
CA THR A 260 -40.97 -19.33 -3.24
C THR A 260 -41.29 -19.62 -1.77
N LEU A 261 -41.99 -18.71 -1.09
CA LEU A 261 -42.45 -18.90 0.29
C LEU A 261 -43.94 -19.28 0.37
N PHE A 262 -44.79 -18.61 -0.41
CA PHE A 262 -46.25 -18.71 -0.39
C PHE A 262 -46.88 -18.80 -1.80
N GLY A 263 -46.08 -19.06 -2.85
CA GLY A 263 -46.51 -19.13 -4.26
C GLY A 263 -45.60 -18.40 -5.25
N GLU A 264 -45.93 -18.41 -6.55
CA GLU A 264 -45.16 -17.69 -7.58
C GLU A 264 -45.03 -16.19 -7.26
N GLY A 265 -43.82 -15.65 -7.35
CA GLY A 265 -43.51 -14.24 -7.05
C GLY A 265 -43.31 -13.91 -5.56
N SER A 266 -43.41 -14.89 -4.66
CA SER A 266 -43.09 -14.71 -3.23
C SER A 266 -41.66 -15.15 -2.91
N GLY A 267 -40.93 -14.46 -2.04
CA GLY A 267 -39.56 -14.85 -1.70
C GLY A 267 -39.06 -14.17 -0.44
N ALA A 268 -37.97 -14.67 0.12
CA ALA A 268 -37.29 -14.03 1.25
C ALA A 268 -35.78 -14.01 1.07
N HIS A 269 -35.18 -12.98 1.61
CA HIS A 269 -33.75 -12.80 1.72
C HIS A 269 -33.42 -12.46 3.17
N VAL A 270 -32.63 -13.29 3.83
CA VAL A 270 -32.13 -13.03 5.19
C VAL A 270 -30.61 -12.95 5.12
N SER A 271 -30.03 -11.93 5.73
CA SER A 271 -28.58 -11.74 5.89
C SER A 271 -28.30 -11.49 7.36
N LEU A 272 -27.38 -12.25 7.95
CA LEU A 272 -26.87 -12.02 9.30
C LEU A 272 -25.35 -11.85 9.18
N SER A 273 -24.79 -10.84 9.83
CA SER A 273 -23.35 -10.67 9.88
C SER A 273 -22.90 -10.20 11.27
N GLY A 274 -21.68 -10.55 11.64
CA GLY A 274 -21.09 -10.09 12.89
C GLY A 274 -19.58 -10.30 12.91
N GLY A 275 -18.84 -9.39 13.55
CA GLY A 275 -17.39 -9.41 13.56
C GLY A 275 -16.78 -8.13 14.13
N GLY A 276 -15.46 -7.98 13.98
CA GLY A 276 -14.73 -6.76 14.30
C GLY A 276 -14.78 -5.76 13.15
N ALA A 277 -15.05 -4.49 13.43
CA ALA A 277 -14.92 -3.39 12.47
C ALA A 277 -13.49 -2.85 12.43
N ARG A 278 -12.98 -2.54 11.24
CA ARG A 278 -11.60 -2.07 11.07
C ARG A 278 -11.39 -0.58 11.36
N GLY A 279 -12.46 0.21 11.46
CA GLY A 279 -12.36 1.65 11.68
C GLY A 279 -13.68 2.35 11.98
N LYS A 280 -13.63 3.69 11.98
CA LYS A 280 -14.77 4.57 12.22
C LYS A 280 -15.07 5.42 11.00
N TYR A 281 -16.36 5.54 10.67
CA TYR A 281 -16.84 6.39 9.57
C TYR A 281 -16.72 7.87 9.93
N HIS A 282 -16.28 8.68 8.98
CA HIS A 282 -16.24 10.12 9.10
C HIS A 282 -16.45 10.82 7.75
N THR A 283 -16.96 12.05 7.79
CA THR A 283 -17.11 12.93 6.63
C THR A 283 -16.33 14.21 6.88
N ASN A 284 -15.48 14.60 5.94
CA ASN A 284 -14.87 15.93 5.93
C ASN A 284 -15.43 16.77 4.79
N ASP A 285 -15.98 17.93 5.13
CA ASP A 285 -16.45 18.94 4.20
C ASP A 285 -15.55 20.17 4.26
N PHE A 286 -14.97 20.56 3.12
CA PHE A 286 -14.12 21.75 3.02
C PHE A 286 -14.21 22.39 1.64
N ARG A 287 -13.80 23.66 1.54
CA ARG A 287 -13.68 24.34 0.24
C ARG A 287 -12.29 24.12 -0.33
N GLY A 288 -12.22 23.98 -1.65
CA GLY A 288 -10.97 24.04 -2.38
C GLY A 288 -10.26 25.37 -2.15
N GLN A 289 -8.97 25.40 -2.48
CA GLN A 289 -8.17 26.62 -2.45
C GLN A 289 -7.75 26.95 -3.88
N GLU A 290 -7.79 28.23 -4.22
CA GLU A 290 -7.40 28.68 -5.56
C GLU A 290 -5.92 28.34 -5.83
N GLY A 291 -5.65 27.69 -6.97
CA GLY A 291 -4.28 27.29 -7.33
C GLY A 291 -3.70 26.16 -6.47
N ASN A 292 -4.54 25.38 -5.79
CA ASN A 292 -4.12 24.24 -4.99
C ASN A 292 -4.85 22.97 -5.44
N GLN A 293 -4.18 22.10 -6.21
CA GLN A 293 -4.73 20.77 -6.51
C GLN A 293 -4.58 19.77 -5.35
N GLY A 294 -3.80 20.09 -4.33
CA GLY A 294 -3.52 19.23 -3.19
C GLY A 294 -2.09 19.37 -2.70
N PRO A 295 -1.73 18.65 -1.62
CA PRO A 295 -2.57 17.69 -0.90
C PRO A 295 -3.57 18.39 0.04
N TYR A 296 -4.81 17.88 0.08
CA TYR A 296 -5.83 18.21 1.07
C TYR A 296 -5.84 17.14 2.15
N ARG A 297 -5.59 17.53 3.40
CA ARG A 297 -5.49 16.59 4.53
C ARG A 297 -6.86 16.33 5.16
N LEU A 298 -7.18 15.06 5.34
CA LEU A 298 -8.34 14.58 6.06
C LEU A 298 -8.03 14.50 7.56
N THR A 299 -9.06 14.67 8.39
CA THR A 299 -8.98 14.65 9.84
C THR A 299 -10.01 13.71 10.42
N GLY A 300 -9.70 13.06 11.55
CA GLY A 300 -10.65 12.19 12.24
C GLY A 300 -11.70 12.98 13.04
N LEU A 301 -12.48 12.26 13.85
CA LEU A 301 -13.69 12.78 14.52
C LEU A 301 -13.42 13.97 15.45
N ARG A 302 -12.21 14.04 16.03
CA ARG A 302 -11.77 15.07 17.00
C ARG A 302 -10.85 16.11 16.36
N GLY A 303 -10.66 16.07 15.04
CA GLY A 303 -9.73 16.95 14.31
C GLY A 303 -8.28 16.44 14.30
N GLU A 304 -8.04 15.20 14.74
CA GLU A 304 -6.76 14.54 14.66
C GLU A 304 -6.29 14.43 13.20
N ARG A 305 -5.02 14.77 12.95
CA ARG A 305 -4.42 14.80 11.60
C ARG A 305 -3.64 13.53 11.28
N GLN A 306 -3.32 12.72 12.30
CA GLN A 306 -2.55 11.49 12.18
C GLN A 306 -3.51 10.30 12.22
N ILE A 307 -4.35 10.21 11.19
CA ILE A 307 -5.23 9.06 10.99
C ILE A 307 -4.71 8.23 9.82
N ILE A 308 -5.01 6.94 9.85
CA ILE A 308 -4.79 6.07 8.71
C ILE A 308 -6.16 5.81 8.09
N VAL A 309 -6.37 6.30 6.88
CA VAL A 309 -7.62 6.07 6.14
C VAL A 309 -7.63 4.62 5.68
N ILE A 310 -8.73 3.91 5.89
CA ILE A 310 -8.90 2.54 5.42
C ILE A 310 -8.96 2.57 3.90
N ALA A 311 -8.00 1.90 3.26
CA ALA A 311 -7.87 1.93 1.82
C ALA A 311 -9.16 1.48 1.12
N GLY A 312 -9.65 2.26 0.15
CA GLY A 312 -10.86 1.98 -0.61
C GLY A 312 -12.18 2.27 0.11
N SER A 313 -12.16 2.82 1.32
CA SER A 313 -13.37 3.27 2.02
C SER A 313 -13.83 4.67 1.58
N GLU A 314 -12.97 5.41 0.89
CA GLU A 314 -13.20 6.82 0.59
C GLU A 314 -14.13 7.05 -0.60
N ARG A 315 -15.01 8.03 -0.46
CA ARG A 315 -15.88 8.58 -1.51
C ARG A 315 -15.67 10.08 -1.56
N VAL A 316 -14.99 10.55 -2.60
CA VAL A 316 -14.66 11.96 -2.81
C VAL A 316 -15.70 12.58 -3.74
N TYR A 317 -16.23 13.73 -3.35
CA TYR A 317 -17.18 14.51 -4.13
C TYR A 317 -16.65 15.92 -4.34
N VAL A 318 -16.79 16.45 -5.56
CA VAL A 318 -16.49 17.85 -5.88
C VAL A 318 -17.72 18.49 -6.52
N ASP A 319 -18.25 19.53 -5.89
CA ASP A 319 -19.49 20.22 -6.26
C ASP A 319 -20.69 19.27 -6.34
N GLY A 320 -20.72 18.27 -5.45
CA GLY A 320 -21.75 17.21 -5.40
C GLY A 320 -21.52 16.03 -6.36
N PHE A 321 -20.54 16.10 -7.27
CA PHE A 321 -20.26 15.01 -8.22
C PHE A 321 -19.23 14.03 -7.64
N PRO A 322 -19.44 12.70 -7.74
CA PRO A 322 -18.47 11.71 -7.29
C PRO A 322 -17.23 11.72 -8.19
N MET A 323 -16.05 11.66 -7.59
CA MET A 323 -14.76 11.64 -8.26
C MET A 323 -14.19 10.22 -8.32
N LYS A 324 -13.41 9.95 -9.35
CA LYS A 324 -12.71 8.66 -9.52
C LYS A 324 -11.26 8.74 -9.06
N ARG A 325 -10.86 7.76 -8.27
CA ARG A 325 -9.46 7.60 -7.82
C ARG A 325 -8.56 7.11 -8.97
N GLY A 326 -7.33 7.60 -9.02
CA GLY A 326 -6.26 7.16 -9.91
C GLY A 326 -5.46 8.34 -10.48
N GLU A 327 -4.17 8.14 -10.74
CA GLU A 327 -3.28 9.16 -11.35
C GLU A 327 -3.73 9.57 -12.75
N ILE A 328 -4.43 8.67 -13.45
CA ILE A 328 -5.06 8.91 -14.75
C ILE A 328 -6.54 9.32 -14.64
N ASN A 329 -7.08 9.48 -13.43
CA ASN A 329 -8.48 9.83 -13.14
C ASN A 329 -8.54 11.20 -12.42
N ASP A 330 -9.49 11.44 -11.51
CA ASP A 330 -9.78 12.75 -10.94
C ASP A 330 -8.91 13.10 -9.72
N TYR A 331 -8.53 12.11 -8.90
CA TYR A 331 -7.70 12.33 -7.70
C TYR A 331 -6.88 11.09 -7.31
N THR A 332 -5.84 11.29 -6.52
CA THR A 332 -5.10 10.23 -5.80
C THR A 332 -5.19 10.44 -4.30
N ILE A 333 -5.00 9.38 -3.52
CA ILE A 333 -4.99 9.43 -2.06
C ILE A 333 -3.77 8.72 -1.49
N ASP A 334 -3.14 9.36 -0.51
CA ASP A 334 -2.19 8.74 0.41
C ASP A 334 -2.97 8.34 1.67
N TYR A 335 -3.19 7.04 1.84
CA TYR A 335 -3.97 6.49 2.95
C TYR A 335 -3.27 6.63 4.31
N ALA A 336 -1.93 6.51 4.33
CA ALA A 336 -1.15 6.61 5.55
C ALA A 336 -1.02 8.06 6.03
N ALA A 337 -0.94 9.00 5.08
CA ALA A 337 -0.86 10.43 5.37
C ALA A 337 -2.22 11.14 5.39
N ALA A 338 -3.31 10.39 5.14
CA ALA A 338 -4.69 10.86 5.02
C ALA A 338 -4.82 12.09 4.10
N GLN A 339 -4.26 12.03 2.90
CA GLN A 339 -4.15 13.18 1.99
C GLN A 339 -4.69 12.89 0.59
N ILE A 340 -5.54 13.78 0.08
CA ILE A 340 -6.08 13.72 -1.29
C ILE A 340 -5.41 14.75 -2.17
N THR A 341 -4.99 14.35 -3.37
CA THR A 341 -4.46 15.24 -4.41
C THR A 341 -5.28 15.10 -5.68
N PHE A 342 -5.91 16.16 -6.14
CA PHE A 342 -6.64 16.19 -7.41
C PHE A 342 -5.66 16.25 -8.58
N THR A 343 -6.00 15.57 -9.67
CA THR A 343 -5.16 15.57 -10.87
C THR A 343 -5.47 16.81 -11.72
N THR A 344 -4.65 17.07 -12.73
CA THR A 344 -4.90 18.15 -13.71
C THR A 344 -6.14 17.92 -14.57
N GLN A 345 -6.84 16.79 -14.45
CA GLN A 345 -8.08 16.52 -15.18
C GLN A 345 -9.27 17.34 -14.69
N ARG A 346 -9.23 17.79 -13.43
CA ARG A 346 -10.25 18.66 -12.84
C ARG A 346 -9.58 19.77 -12.04
N LEU A 347 -9.78 21.01 -12.47
CA LEU A 347 -9.22 22.17 -11.77
C LEU A 347 -9.99 22.46 -10.48
N ILE A 348 -9.33 22.32 -9.33
CA ILE A 348 -9.84 22.80 -8.04
C ILE A 348 -9.63 24.31 -7.86
N THR A 349 -10.65 24.98 -7.30
CA THR A 349 -10.70 26.43 -7.10
C THR A 349 -11.23 26.77 -5.70
N ASN A 350 -11.18 28.04 -5.30
CA ASN A 350 -11.79 28.49 -4.03
C ASN A 350 -13.33 28.34 -3.97
N ALA A 351 -13.98 28.13 -5.12
CA ALA A 351 -15.42 27.89 -5.22
C ALA A 351 -15.79 26.39 -5.21
N SER A 352 -14.80 25.50 -5.36
CA SER A 352 -15.01 24.05 -5.37
C SER A 352 -15.41 23.58 -3.97
N ARG A 353 -16.55 22.89 -3.86
CA ARG A 353 -17.02 22.29 -2.60
C ARG A 353 -16.60 20.83 -2.57
N ILE A 354 -15.78 20.46 -1.61
CA ILE A 354 -15.18 19.12 -1.52
C ILE A 354 -15.76 18.43 -0.30
N ALA A 355 -16.34 17.26 -0.50
CA ALA A 355 -16.80 16.38 0.57
C ALA A 355 -16.12 15.03 0.42
N VAL A 356 -15.65 14.48 1.53
CA VAL A 356 -14.96 13.19 1.55
C VAL A 356 -15.55 12.35 2.66
N ASP A 357 -16.23 11.28 2.28
CA ASP A 357 -16.68 10.24 3.23
C ASP A 357 -15.61 9.15 3.26
N PHE A 358 -15.18 8.68 4.42
CA PHE A 358 -14.15 7.64 4.54
C PHE A 358 -14.23 6.93 5.89
N GLU A 359 -13.61 5.77 6.00
CA GLU A 359 -13.33 5.11 7.28
C GLU A 359 -11.86 5.32 7.64
N PHE A 360 -11.55 5.49 8.93
CA PHE A 360 -10.17 5.54 9.40
C PHE A 360 -9.94 4.57 10.56
N ALA A 361 -8.73 4.04 10.66
CA ALA A 361 -8.36 3.13 11.74
C ALA A 361 -8.28 3.88 13.07
N ASP A 362 -9.19 3.54 13.98
CA ASP A 362 -9.23 4.07 15.34
C ASP A 362 -8.73 2.99 16.31
N ARG A 363 -7.41 2.93 16.55
CA ARG A 363 -6.73 1.82 17.23
C ARG A 363 -6.80 1.89 18.76
N HIS A 364 -7.90 2.41 19.30
CA HIS A 364 -8.05 2.54 20.74
C HIS A 364 -8.75 1.32 21.38
N TYR A 365 -9.84 0.85 20.77
CA TYR A 365 -10.65 -0.27 21.24
C TYR A 365 -10.94 -1.24 20.10
N GLU A 366 -11.06 -2.53 20.40
CA GLU A 366 -11.71 -3.46 19.47
C GLU A 366 -13.19 -3.11 19.33
N ARG A 367 -13.68 -3.00 18.09
CA ARG A 367 -15.06 -2.61 17.81
C ARG A 367 -15.86 -3.78 17.28
N ASN A 368 -16.82 -4.25 18.08
CA ASN A 368 -17.75 -5.29 17.69
C ASN A 368 -18.86 -4.72 16.80
N PHE A 369 -19.21 -5.45 15.75
CA PHE A 369 -20.25 -5.14 14.80
C PHE A 369 -21.21 -6.34 14.70
N PHE A 370 -22.51 -6.06 14.61
CA PHE A 370 -23.55 -7.03 14.30
C PHE A 370 -24.60 -6.41 13.37
N SER A 371 -25.00 -7.11 12.31
CA SER A 371 -26.14 -6.74 11.47
C SER A 371 -27.07 -7.91 11.23
N GLY A 372 -28.37 -7.61 11.12
CA GLY A 372 -29.37 -8.53 10.63
C GLY A 372 -30.32 -7.83 9.67
N LEU A 373 -30.43 -8.33 8.45
CA LEU A 373 -31.33 -7.85 7.41
C LEU A 373 -32.28 -8.97 6.99
N ALA A 374 -33.56 -8.68 6.88
CA ALA A 374 -34.58 -9.60 6.41
C ALA A 374 -35.54 -8.90 5.46
N THR A 375 -35.56 -9.30 4.19
CA THR A 375 -36.51 -8.86 3.17
C THR A 375 -37.49 -9.98 2.83
N VAL A 376 -38.78 -9.68 2.86
CA VAL A 376 -39.87 -10.57 2.44
C VAL A 376 -40.64 -9.94 1.29
N ARG A 377 -40.88 -10.71 0.23
CA ARG A 377 -41.72 -10.34 -0.91
C ARG A 377 -42.98 -11.20 -0.91
N GLY A 378 -44.14 -10.56 -1.01
CA GLY A 378 -45.46 -11.21 -1.00
C GLY A 378 -46.37 -10.74 -2.14
N VAL A 379 -47.50 -11.44 -2.32
CA VAL A 379 -48.60 -11.08 -3.24
C VAL A 379 -48.11 -10.85 -4.68
N GLY A 380 -47.52 -11.87 -5.32
CA GLY A 380 -47.02 -11.76 -6.70
C GLY A 380 -45.89 -10.73 -6.90
N GLY A 381 -45.20 -10.34 -5.82
CA GLY A 381 -44.13 -9.33 -5.81
C GLY A 381 -44.61 -7.89 -5.58
N ALA A 382 -45.91 -7.66 -5.36
CA ALA A 382 -46.48 -6.33 -5.17
C ALA A 382 -46.14 -5.71 -3.80
N VAL A 383 -45.78 -6.53 -2.80
CA VAL A 383 -45.39 -6.07 -1.46
C VAL A 383 -43.97 -6.50 -1.17
N ARG A 384 -43.13 -5.56 -0.73
CA ARG A 384 -41.76 -5.79 -0.26
C ARG A 384 -41.60 -5.17 1.12
N LEU A 385 -41.32 -6.00 2.12
CA LEU A 385 -41.04 -5.58 3.49
C LEU A 385 -39.57 -5.89 3.79
N THR A 386 -38.79 -4.92 4.26
CA THR A 386 -37.44 -5.14 4.77
C THR A 386 -37.31 -4.67 6.21
N SER A 387 -36.66 -5.46 7.06
CA SER A 387 -36.24 -5.08 8.40
C SER A 387 -34.72 -5.15 8.47
N LEU A 388 -34.10 -4.16 9.11
CA LEU A 388 -32.66 -4.12 9.35
C LEU A 388 -32.39 -3.72 10.81
N PHE A 389 -31.44 -4.40 11.42
CA PHE A 389 -30.87 -4.08 12.73
C PHE A 389 -29.35 -4.04 12.59
N VAL A 390 -28.72 -3.03 13.19
CA VAL A 390 -27.27 -2.84 13.22
C VAL A 390 -26.85 -2.44 14.63
N GLN A 391 -25.76 -3.02 15.11
CA GLN A 391 -25.13 -2.63 16.36
C GLN A 391 -23.61 -2.53 16.17
N GLU A 392 -23.04 -1.43 16.65
CA GLU A 392 -21.60 -1.19 16.72
C GLU A 392 -21.23 -0.85 18.17
N THR A 393 -20.21 -1.49 18.73
CA THR A 393 -19.87 -1.32 20.15
C THR A 393 -18.36 -1.43 20.36
N ASP A 394 -17.76 -0.43 20.99
CA ASP A 394 -16.36 -0.49 21.44
C ASP A 394 -16.25 -1.37 22.69
N ASP A 395 -15.27 -2.27 22.73
CA ASP A 395 -14.99 -3.13 23.87
C ASP A 395 -13.95 -2.49 24.83
N PRO A 396 -14.36 -1.99 26.01
CA PRO A 396 -13.44 -1.40 26.98
C PRO A 396 -12.57 -2.44 27.70
N ASP A 397 -12.87 -3.73 27.58
CA ASP A 397 -12.08 -4.80 28.17
C ASP A 397 -10.98 -5.30 27.21
N SER A 398 -11.04 -4.91 25.93
CA SER A 398 -10.08 -5.27 24.87
C SER A 398 -9.48 -4.02 24.18
N PRO A 399 -8.68 -3.19 24.89
CA PRO A 399 -8.02 -2.05 24.28
C PRO A 399 -6.82 -2.48 23.42
N VAL A 400 -6.61 -1.80 22.28
CA VAL A 400 -5.61 -2.22 21.28
C VAL A 400 -4.21 -1.64 21.57
N GLU A 401 -4.11 -0.36 21.95
CA GLU A 401 -2.82 0.33 22.14
C GLU A 401 -2.43 0.58 23.60
N ALA A 402 -3.40 0.69 24.53
CA ALA A 402 -3.12 1.05 25.93
C ALA A 402 -4.04 0.32 26.92
N THR A 403 -3.45 -0.37 27.91
CA THR A 403 -4.22 -1.02 28.98
C THR A 403 -4.94 0.03 29.84
N LEU A 404 -6.27 -0.04 29.91
CA LEU A 404 -7.05 0.79 30.82
C LEU A 404 -6.78 0.37 32.28
N THR A 405 -6.12 1.24 33.05
CA THR A 405 -5.96 1.03 34.49
C THR A 405 -7.28 1.26 35.23
N ALA A 406 -7.38 0.79 36.49
CA ALA A 406 -8.56 1.04 37.33
C ALA A 406 -8.81 2.55 37.52
N GLU A 407 -7.75 3.35 37.62
CA GLU A 407 -7.83 4.82 37.74
C GLU A 407 -8.40 5.44 36.46
N THR A 408 -7.86 5.04 35.29
CA THR A 408 -8.32 5.51 33.98
C THR A 408 -9.79 5.13 33.73
N ARG A 409 -10.22 3.92 34.11
CA ARG A 409 -11.62 3.50 34.02
C ARG A 409 -12.53 4.34 34.93
N ALA A 410 -12.06 4.67 36.14
CA ALA A 410 -12.81 5.55 37.04
C ALA A 410 -12.89 7.00 36.55
N ILE A 411 -11.88 7.49 35.82
CA ILE A 411 -11.96 8.77 35.10
C ILE A 411 -13.07 8.67 34.06
N LEU A 412 -12.98 7.72 33.13
CA LEU A 412 -14.00 7.52 32.07
C LEU A 412 -15.42 7.42 32.63
N ALA A 413 -15.64 6.66 33.70
CA ALA A 413 -16.96 6.52 34.32
C ALA A 413 -17.51 7.82 34.94
N ARG A 414 -16.64 8.74 35.37
CA ARG A 414 -17.04 10.05 35.94
C ARG A 414 -17.06 11.19 34.93
N SER A 415 -16.50 10.97 33.74
CA SER A 415 -16.41 12.01 32.70
C SER A 415 -17.75 12.30 32.03
N GLY A 416 -18.76 11.44 32.15
CA GLY A 416 -19.97 11.57 31.33
C GLY A 416 -19.61 11.42 29.85
N ASN A 417 -20.28 12.17 28.99
CA ASN A 417 -19.94 12.29 27.57
C ASN A 417 -18.88 13.37 27.26
N ASP A 418 -18.18 13.91 28.26
CA ASP A 418 -17.21 15.01 28.10
C ASP A 418 -15.78 14.48 27.88
N GLU A 419 -15.29 14.59 26.63
CA GLU A 419 -13.96 14.14 26.23
C GLU A 419 -12.82 14.87 26.98
N LEU A 420 -12.99 16.14 27.34
CA LEU A 420 -11.94 16.90 28.04
C LEU A 420 -11.83 16.45 29.50
N LYS A 421 -12.95 16.07 30.11
CA LYS A 421 -12.94 15.41 31.44
C LYS A 421 -12.39 13.99 31.38
N ALA A 422 -12.45 13.34 30.23
CA ALA A 422 -11.84 12.03 29.98
C ALA A 422 -10.36 12.18 29.61
N SER A 423 -9.57 12.83 30.45
CA SER A 423 -8.15 13.05 30.19
C SER A 423 -7.29 12.92 31.44
N ILE A 424 -5.99 12.69 31.24
CA ILE A 424 -4.97 12.76 32.29
C ILE A 424 -3.96 13.87 31.97
N PRO A 425 -3.25 14.42 32.97
CA PRO A 425 -2.20 15.40 32.73
C PRO A 425 -1.13 14.84 31.77
N GLY A 426 -0.78 15.60 30.73
CA GLY A 426 0.24 15.22 29.76
C GLY A 426 1.66 15.57 30.18
N ILE A 427 1.82 16.28 31.30
CA ILE A 427 3.10 16.73 31.83
C ILE A 427 3.66 15.65 32.77
N ARG A 428 4.83 15.11 32.43
CA ARG A 428 5.53 14.10 33.23
C ARG A 428 6.93 14.59 33.62
N PHE A 429 7.21 14.55 34.91
CA PHE A 429 8.57 14.77 35.43
C PHE A 429 9.45 13.56 35.14
N VAL A 430 10.57 13.77 34.46
CA VAL A 430 11.56 12.72 34.11
C VAL A 430 12.89 12.89 34.83
N GLY A 431 13.07 14.02 35.54
CA GLY A 431 14.22 14.27 36.39
C GLY A 431 15.53 14.45 35.63
N ARG A 432 16.62 14.08 36.30
CA ARG A 432 17.99 14.19 35.79
C ARG A 432 18.64 12.82 35.69
N ASP A 433 19.63 12.71 34.82
CA ASP A 433 20.48 11.55 34.79
C ASP A 433 21.34 11.46 36.05
N SER A 434 21.31 10.30 36.70
CA SER A 434 22.01 10.07 37.96
C SER A 434 23.55 10.02 37.82
N LEU A 435 24.06 9.76 36.61
CA LEU A 435 25.50 9.69 36.34
C LEU A 435 26.04 11.01 35.78
N THR A 436 25.31 11.66 34.87
CA THR A 436 25.78 12.87 34.18
C THR A 436 25.21 14.16 34.74
N GLY A 437 24.14 14.11 35.55
CA GLY A 437 23.43 15.29 36.06
C GLY A 437 22.60 16.04 35.01
N ALA A 438 22.63 15.59 33.74
CA ALA A 438 21.92 16.19 32.62
C ALA A 438 20.39 16.05 32.79
N ALA A 439 19.63 17.04 32.34
CA ALA A 439 18.18 16.95 32.35
C ALA A 439 17.71 15.86 31.36
N ARG A 440 16.77 15.01 31.78
CA ARG A 440 16.23 13.93 30.94
C ARG A 440 15.03 14.37 30.08
N GLY A 441 14.57 15.62 30.25
CA GLY A 441 13.43 16.17 29.54
C GLY A 441 13.84 17.22 28.52
N VAL A 442 12.82 17.80 27.88
CA VAL A 442 12.98 18.88 26.88
C VAL A 442 12.08 20.08 27.16
N TYR A 443 11.33 20.03 28.27
CA TYR A 443 10.44 21.09 28.74
C TYR A 443 10.77 21.51 30.17
N LEU A 444 10.59 22.79 30.45
CA LEU A 444 10.52 23.37 31.80
C LEU A 444 9.13 23.94 32.05
N LEU A 445 8.66 23.93 33.30
CA LEU A 445 7.41 24.58 33.70
C LEU A 445 7.72 26.00 34.19
N THR A 446 7.01 26.99 33.66
CA THR A 446 7.11 28.40 34.05
C THR A 446 5.76 28.91 34.49
N ASP A 447 5.69 29.46 35.70
CA ASP A 447 4.49 30.14 36.18
C ASP A 447 4.44 31.57 35.60
N THR A 448 3.28 31.95 35.04
CA THR A 448 3.04 33.25 34.43
C THR A 448 1.66 33.78 34.83
N ALA A 449 1.50 35.10 34.89
CA ALA A 449 0.22 35.75 35.16
C ALA A 449 -0.31 36.42 33.88
N ILE A 450 -1.44 35.94 33.36
CA ILE A 450 -2.08 36.48 32.16
C ILE A 450 -3.48 36.96 32.57
N ALA A 451 -3.76 38.25 32.34
CA ALA A 451 -5.02 38.90 32.74
C ALA A 451 -5.39 38.71 34.23
N GLY A 452 -4.40 38.69 35.13
CA GLY A 452 -4.61 38.58 36.58
C GLY A 452 -4.86 37.15 37.10
N ARG A 453 -4.79 36.13 36.24
CA ARG A 453 -4.83 34.70 36.63
C ARG A 453 -3.46 34.05 36.43
N ASN A 454 -3.07 33.18 37.36
CA ASN A 454 -1.81 32.43 37.29
C ASN A 454 -1.99 31.16 36.45
N TYR A 455 -1.05 30.91 35.55
CA TYR A 455 -0.95 29.72 34.72
C TYR A 455 0.45 29.12 34.84
N SER A 456 0.56 27.80 34.87
CA SER A 456 1.83 27.11 34.70
C SER A 456 1.92 26.62 33.26
N ILE A 457 2.90 27.12 32.50
CA ILE A 457 3.08 26.81 31.07
C ILE A 457 4.35 26.00 30.84
N ALA A 458 4.30 25.04 29.92
CA ALA A 458 5.43 24.23 29.50
C ALA A 458 6.20 24.96 28.38
N VAL A 459 7.46 25.32 28.65
CA VAL A 459 8.34 25.98 27.68
C VAL A 459 9.34 24.96 27.15
N HIS A 460 9.41 24.81 25.83
CA HIS A 460 10.37 23.90 25.19
C HIS A 460 11.79 24.50 25.27
N ALA A 461 12.69 23.80 25.94
CA ALA A 461 14.04 24.26 26.25
C ALA A 461 15.03 23.07 26.30
N PRO A 462 15.25 22.35 25.18
CA PRO A 462 16.14 21.19 25.15
C PRO A 462 17.58 21.58 25.50
N GLY A 463 18.27 20.71 26.26
CA GLY A 463 19.62 20.96 26.77
C GLY A 463 19.69 21.94 27.97
N ASP A 464 18.61 22.60 28.35
CA ASP A 464 18.59 23.42 29.57
C ASP A 464 18.68 22.52 30.81
N SER A 465 19.52 22.91 31.76
CA SER A 465 19.66 22.19 33.03
C SER A 465 18.32 22.00 33.76
N GLN A 466 17.33 22.89 33.58
CA GLN A 466 16.01 22.83 34.24
C GLN A 466 14.94 22.13 33.39
N ALA A 467 15.25 21.64 32.20
CA ALA A 467 14.31 20.96 31.31
C ALA A 467 14.02 19.51 31.76
N VAL A 468 13.43 19.34 32.93
CA VAL A 468 13.22 18.03 33.60
C VAL A 468 11.84 17.43 33.34
N TYR A 469 11.08 17.98 32.38
CA TYR A 469 9.76 17.50 32.00
C TYR A 469 9.71 17.00 30.55
N VAL A 470 8.86 16.01 30.32
CA VAL A 470 8.36 15.60 29.00
C VAL A 470 6.87 15.87 28.99
N VAL A 471 6.39 16.56 27.95
CA VAL A 471 4.99 16.94 27.83
C VAL A 471 4.38 16.31 26.59
N THR A 472 3.29 15.59 26.78
CA THR A 472 2.44 15.08 25.71
C THR A 472 1.29 16.04 25.49
N PHE A 473 1.04 16.39 24.23
CA PHE A 473 -0.02 17.30 23.85
C PHE A 473 -1.04 16.57 22.97
N SER A 474 -2.33 16.73 23.27
CA SER A 474 -3.42 16.20 22.46
C SER A 474 -4.08 17.33 21.67
N PRO A 475 -4.46 17.11 20.40
CA PRO A 475 -5.24 18.07 19.63
C PRO A 475 -6.65 18.21 20.21
N VAL A 476 -7.22 19.41 20.13
CA VAL A 476 -8.60 19.68 20.52
C VAL A 476 -9.36 20.39 19.41
N LYS A 477 -10.61 19.97 19.18
CA LYS A 477 -11.48 20.54 18.14
C LYS A 477 -11.84 22.00 18.42
N THR A 478 -12.13 22.32 19.68
CA THR A 478 -12.44 23.67 20.15
C THR A 478 -11.60 23.94 21.39
N MET A 479 -10.78 24.98 21.36
CA MET A 479 -9.96 25.38 22.49
C MET A 479 -10.85 25.98 23.59
N PRO A 480 -10.81 25.50 24.84
CA PRO A 480 -11.52 26.15 25.93
C PRO A 480 -10.96 27.57 26.15
N PRO A 481 -11.81 28.60 26.31
CA PRO A 481 -11.37 30.00 26.32
C PRO A 481 -10.30 30.33 27.37
N ASP A 482 -10.33 29.65 28.52
CA ASP A 482 -9.44 29.90 29.66
C ASP A 482 -8.26 28.91 29.75
N SER A 483 -8.04 28.05 28.74
CA SER A 483 -6.96 27.05 28.79
C SER A 483 -5.67 27.56 28.17
N ALA A 484 -4.52 27.17 28.74
CA ALA A 484 -3.21 27.41 28.17
C ALA A 484 -3.00 26.53 26.93
N GLY A 485 -3.19 27.10 25.75
CA GLY A 485 -3.14 26.36 24.50
C GLY A 485 -1.79 26.46 23.78
N TYR A 486 -1.53 25.45 22.95
CA TYR A 486 -0.24 25.23 22.30
C TYR A 486 -0.40 25.00 20.80
N GLU A 487 0.65 25.34 20.06
CA GLU A 487 0.78 25.09 18.63
C GLU A 487 1.99 24.19 18.38
N ARG A 488 1.81 23.19 17.52
CA ARG A 488 2.89 22.29 17.13
C ARG A 488 3.79 22.98 16.10
N ILE A 489 5.09 23.00 16.35
CA ILE A 489 6.09 23.59 15.45
C ILE A 489 7.08 22.55 14.89
N GLY A 490 7.12 21.34 15.47
CA GLY A 490 7.88 20.18 14.98
C GLY A 490 7.38 18.88 15.61
N LEU A 491 7.96 17.73 15.25
CA LEU A 491 7.65 16.47 15.93
C LEU A 491 8.04 16.54 17.42
N GLY A 492 7.08 16.29 18.31
CA GLY A 492 7.30 16.38 19.77
C GLY A 492 7.54 17.80 20.30
N HIS A 493 7.52 18.82 19.44
CA HIS A 493 7.83 20.21 19.80
C HIS A 493 6.60 21.11 19.62
N PHE A 494 6.13 21.60 20.76
CA PHE A 494 5.00 22.51 20.92
C PHE A 494 5.44 23.81 21.60
N ARG A 495 4.89 24.92 21.12
CA ARG A 495 5.09 26.27 21.67
C ARG A 495 3.78 26.77 22.24
N PHE A 496 3.85 27.48 23.36
CA PHE A 496 2.71 28.17 23.94
C PHE A 496 2.16 29.22 22.97
N ALA A 497 0.86 29.13 22.67
CA ALA A 497 0.18 29.97 21.68
C ALA A 497 -0.71 31.06 22.34
N GLY A 498 -0.84 31.06 23.66
CA GLY A 498 -1.69 31.96 24.43
C GLY A 498 -2.85 31.27 25.12
N ILE A 499 -3.59 32.02 25.95
CA ILE A 499 -4.82 31.55 26.59
C ILE A 499 -5.95 31.51 25.56
N GLY A 500 -6.61 30.36 25.43
CA GLY A 500 -7.63 30.13 24.40
C GLY A 500 -7.09 30.07 22.97
N GLY A 501 -5.76 30.14 22.79
CA GLY A 501 -5.08 30.10 21.48
C GLY A 501 -4.50 28.73 21.14
N GLY A 502 -4.10 28.51 19.90
CA GLY A 502 -3.50 27.24 19.47
C GLY A 502 -4.52 26.11 19.23
N THR A 503 -4.01 24.89 19.07
CA THR A 503 -4.80 23.71 18.65
C THR A 503 -4.60 22.49 19.54
N HIS A 504 -3.71 22.58 20.54
CA HIS A 504 -3.37 21.47 21.42
C HIS A 504 -3.35 21.87 22.88
N LEU A 505 -3.66 20.91 23.77
CA LEU A 505 -3.57 21.04 25.22
C LEU A 505 -2.56 20.05 25.81
N PRO A 506 -1.87 20.38 26.93
CA PRO A 506 -0.90 19.50 27.59
C PRO A 506 -1.57 18.40 28.42
N LEU A 507 -2.49 17.68 27.79
CA LEU A 507 -3.27 16.58 28.35
C LEU A 507 -3.21 15.37 27.40
N ILE A 508 -3.44 14.19 27.94
CA ILE A 508 -3.61 12.94 27.19
C ILE A 508 -5.10 12.61 27.24
N ILE A 509 -5.79 12.74 26.11
CA ILE A 509 -7.21 12.40 25.99
C ILE A 509 -7.34 10.88 26.00
N ILE A 510 -8.14 10.36 26.93
CA ILE A 510 -8.52 8.96 26.97
C ILE A 510 -9.77 8.81 26.08
N PRO A 511 -9.72 7.98 25.03
CA PRO A 511 -10.85 7.77 24.12
C PRO A 511 -12.05 7.18 24.88
N LEU A 512 -13.25 7.73 24.66
CA LEU A 512 -14.49 7.22 25.23
C LEU A 512 -14.94 5.96 24.46
N PRO A 513 -15.28 4.84 25.12
CA PRO A 513 -15.84 3.67 24.44
C PRO A 513 -17.31 3.91 24.10
N SER A 514 -17.66 3.81 22.83
CA SER A 514 -19.00 4.15 22.31
C SER A 514 -19.89 2.94 22.00
N LEU A 515 -21.21 3.13 22.02
CA LEU A 515 -22.23 2.18 21.59
C LEU A 515 -23.19 2.86 20.62
N HIS A 516 -23.44 2.23 19.46
CA HIS A 516 -24.46 2.64 18.50
C HIS A 516 -25.34 1.46 18.13
N GLN A 517 -26.65 1.62 18.28
CA GLN A 517 -27.67 0.66 17.85
C GLN A 517 -28.63 1.36 16.90
N PHE A 518 -29.02 0.67 15.83
CA PHE A 518 -29.91 1.17 14.81
C PHE A 518 -30.86 0.06 14.37
N ALA A 519 -32.13 0.40 14.18
CA ALA A 519 -33.12 -0.49 13.60
C ALA A 519 -34.01 0.28 12.65
N ASN A 520 -34.38 -0.30 11.51
CA ASN A 520 -35.44 0.24 10.69
C ASN A 520 -36.28 -0.85 9.99
N VAL A 521 -37.48 -0.45 9.60
CA VAL A 521 -38.42 -1.26 8.84
C VAL A 521 -38.91 -0.43 7.65
N THR A 522 -38.78 -1.00 6.46
CA THR A 522 -39.28 -0.42 5.20
C THR A 522 -40.36 -1.31 4.61
N ALA A 523 -41.44 -0.70 4.11
CA ALA A 523 -42.51 -1.36 3.40
C ALA A 523 -42.75 -0.65 2.06
N GLU A 524 -42.73 -1.37 0.96
CA GLU A 524 -43.04 -0.89 -0.38
C GLU A 524 -44.21 -1.70 -0.95
N ILE A 525 -45.22 -1.00 -1.46
CA ILE A 525 -46.47 -1.56 -1.92
C ILE A 525 -46.82 -0.97 -3.28
N SER A 526 -46.90 -1.83 -4.30
CA SER A 526 -47.48 -1.49 -5.60
C SER A 526 -49.00 -1.69 -5.52
N ILE A 527 -49.75 -0.61 -5.29
CA ILE A 527 -51.22 -0.67 -5.12
C ILE A 527 -51.90 -0.98 -6.46
N VAL A 528 -51.49 -0.28 -7.51
CA VAL A 528 -51.86 -0.56 -8.90
C VAL A 528 -50.61 -0.42 -9.77
N LYS A 529 -50.66 -0.84 -11.04
CA LYS A 529 -49.50 -0.87 -11.96
C LYS A 529 -48.71 0.46 -12.03
N ASP A 530 -49.40 1.58 -11.84
CA ASP A 530 -48.83 2.93 -11.94
C ASP A 530 -48.70 3.65 -10.58
N LEU A 531 -49.09 3.04 -9.45
CA LEU A 531 -49.04 3.66 -8.12
C LEU A 531 -48.22 2.81 -7.14
N GLU A 532 -47.11 3.37 -6.69
CA GLU A 532 -46.21 2.79 -5.70
C GLU A 532 -46.22 3.66 -4.44
N VAL A 533 -46.36 3.03 -3.27
CA VAL A 533 -46.30 3.70 -1.96
C VAL A 533 -45.24 3.01 -1.13
N SER A 534 -44.41 3.80 -0.44
CA SER A 534 -43.42 3.29 0.49
C SER A 534 -43.46 4.00 1.85
N GLY A 535 -43.15 3.26 2.90
CA GLY A 535 -42.97 3.77 4.25
C GLY A 535 -41.68 3.22 4.86
N GLU A 536 -41.02 4.04 5.67
CA GLU A 536 -39.83 3.67 6.44
C GLU A 536 -39.98 4.22 7.86
N VAL A 537 -39.68 3.41 8.87
CA VAL A 537 -39.60 3.84 10.27
C VAL A 537 -38.29 3.34 10.83
N ALA A 538 -37.53 4.22 11.48
CA ALA A 538 -36.22 3.93 12.02
C ALA A 538 -36.08 4.45 13.47
N GLY A 539 -35.24 3.79 14.25
CA GLY A 539 -34.84 4.20 15.59
C GLY A 539 -33.35 3.98 15.81
N SER A 540 -32.72 4.86 16.58
CA SER A 540 -31.31 4.74 16.94
C SER A 540 -31.08 5.00 18.41
N LYS A 541 -30.12 4.31 19.01
CA LYS A 541 -29.55 4.62 20.33
C LYS A 541 -28.04 4.83 20.17
N PHE A 542 -27.54 5.99 20.57
CA PHE A 542 -26.12 6.32 20.56
C PHE A 542 -25.68 6.78 21.95
N ASP A 543 -24.73 6.04 22.51
CA ASP A 543 -24.10 6.32 23.80
C ASP A 543 -22.59 6.57 23.55
N PRO A 544 -22.12 7.83 23.68
CA PRO A 544 -20.71 8.17 23.50
C PRO A 544 -19.78 7.54 24.53
N ASN A 545 -20.27 7.17 25.72
CA ASN A 545 -19.45 6.61 26.80
C ASN A 545 -20.22 5.54 27.59
N ARG A 546 -20.11 4.29 27.11
CA ARG A 546 -20.77 3.13 27.74
C ARG A 546 -20.29 2.77 29.14
N LEU A 547 -19.24 3.44 29.66
CA LEU A 547 -18.74 3.24 31.02
C LEU A 547 -19.36 4.24 32.02
N SER A 548 -20.11 5.23 31.56
CA SER A 548 -20.73 6.27 32.39
C SER A 548 -22.24 6.26 32.23
N SER A 549 -22.97 6.15 33.33
CA SER A 549 -24.44 6.23 33.33
C SER A 549 -24.99 7.65 33.51
N LEU A 550 -24.13 8.67 33.55
CA LEU A 550 -24.52 10.05 33.88
C LEU A 550 -25.45 10.69 32.82
N ASP A 551 -25.38 10.24 31.56
CA ASP A 551 -26.02 10.89 30.41
C ASP A 551 -27.00 9.97 29.63
N ASP A 552 -27.27 8.75 30.11
CA ASP A 552 -27.99 7.69 29.38
C ASP A 552 -29.44 8.02 29.01
N GLN A 553 -30.09 8.90 29.76
CA GLN A 553 -31.50 9.26 29.54
C GLN A 553 -31.74 9.94 28.19
N ASN A 554 -30.67 10.40 27.52
CA ASN A 554 -30.75 11.18 26.29
C ASN A 554 -30.25 10.45 25.04
N ALA A 555 -29.99 9.13 25.12
CA ALA A 555 -29.28 8.39 24.09
C ALA A 555 -30.11 7.91 22.87
N SER A 556 -31.44 7.95 22.90
CA SER A 556 -32.29 7.35 21.85
C SER A 556 -33.24 8.33 21.16
N ASP A 557 -33.49 8.12 19.86
CA ASP A 557 -34.42 8.91 19.05
C ASP A 557 -34.90 8.14 17.80
N GLY A 558 -35.87 8.70 17.07
CA GLY A 558 -36.52 8.05 15.91
C GLY A 558 -36.58 8.92 14.64
N ALA A 559 -36.87 8.25 13.53
CA ALA A 559 -37.07 8.87 12.22
C ALA A 559 -38.13 8.10 11.42
N TYR A 560 -38.79 8.77 10.47
CA TYR A 560 -39.67 8.11 9.52
C TYR A 560 -39.61 8.76 8.14
N ARG A 561 -40.01 8.00 7.13
CA ARG A 561 -40.25 8.49 5.77
C ARG A 561 -41.50 7.87 5.20
N PHE A 562 -42.26 8.66 4.48
CA PHE A 562 -43.36 8.23 3.64
C PHE A 562 -43.10 8.71 2.20
N SER A 563 -43.38 7.88 1.20
CA SER A 563 -43.34 8.30 -0.19
C SER A 563 -44.44 7.67 -1.03
N ALA A 564 -44.91 8.40 -2.04
CA ALA A 564 -45.89 7.94 -3.01
C ALA A 564 -45.48 8.39 -4.41
N ARG A 565 -45.53 7.47 -5.37
CA ARG A 565 -45.22 7.72 -6.78
C ARG A 565 -46.35 7.23 -7.68
N TYR A 566 -46.89 8.12 -8.49
CA TYR A 566 -47.91 7.81 -9.50
C TYR A 566 -47.37 8.11 -10.90
N ALA A 567 -47.16 7.09 -11.73
CA ALA A 567 -46.44 7.19 -12.99
C ALA A 567 -47.12 6.50 -14.19
N PRO A 568 -48.32 6.93 -14.63
CA PRO A 568 -49.01 6.33 -15.77
C PRO A 568 -48.29 6.61 -17.10
N ARG A 569 -48.21 5.59 -17.97
CA ARG A 569 -47.59 5.70 -19.31
C ARG A 569 -48.40 6.52 -20.34
N SER A 570 -49.69 6.74 -20.08
CA SER A 570 -50.56 7.53 -20.94
C SER A 570 -51.70 8.09 -20.11
N ALA A 571 -51.70 9.41 -19.90
CA ALA A 571 -52.76 10.12 -19.23
C ALA A 571 -53.48 11.07 -20.20
N SER A 572 -54.80 11.22 -20.02
CA SER A 572 -55.61 12.21 -20.73
C SER A 572 -56.44 13.01 -19.73
N LEU A 573 -56.51 14.32 -19.88
CA LEU A 573 -57.34 15.20 -19.05
C LEU A 573 -58.23 16.06 -19.95
N ALA A 574 -59.55 16.03 -19.74
CA ALA A 574 -60.53 16.82 -20.49
C ALA A 574 -60.40 16.70 -22.03
N GLY A 575 -60.07 15.50 -22.53
CA GLY A 575 -59.89 15.24 -23.97
C GLY A 575 -58.51 15.60 -24.53
N VAL A 576 -57.60 16.15 -23.71
CA VAL A 576 -56.22 16.45 -24.10
C VAL A 576 -55.29 15.32 -23.65
N GLN A 577 -54.53 14.75 -24.58
CA GLN A 577 -53.49 13.75 -24.30
C GLN A 577 -52.31 14.43 -23.61
N LEU A 578 -52.00 14.03 -22.37
CA LEU A 578 -50.92 14.60 -21.55
C LEU A 578 -49.61 13.81 -21.65
N GLY A 579 -49.62 12.65 -22.32
CA GLY A 579 -48.44 11.78 -22.46
C GLY A 579 -48.10 11.04 -21.16
N GLU A 580 -46.81 10.86 -20.90
CA GLU A 580 -46.34 10.23 -19.65
C GLU A 580 -46.32 11.27 -18.51
N ILE A 581 -46.83 10.88 -17.34
CA ILE A 581 -46.83 11.69 -16.12
C ILE A 581 -46.07 10.92 -15.04
N ASP A 582 -45.23 11.58 -14.24
CA ASP A 582 -44.62 11.03 -13.02
C ASP A 582 -44.83 12.03 -11.88
N LEU A 583 -45.75 11.73 -10.96
CA LEU A 583 -46.00 12.50 -9.75
C LEU A 583 -45.34 11.81 -8.57
N ARG A 584 -44.61 12.56 -7.75
CA ARG A 584 -43.94 12.04 -6.54
C ARG A 584 -44.22 12.94 -5.36
N TYR A 585 -44.50 12.33 -4.23
CA TYR A 585 -44.59 12.99 -2.94
C TYR A 585 -43.76 12.23 -1.92
N SER A 586 -43.06 12.95 -1.05
CA SER A 586 -42.37 12.36 0.08
C SER A 586 -42.38 13.27 1.30
N GLU A 587 -42.50 12.66 2.48
CA GLU A 587 -42.34 13.29 3.77
C GLU A 587 -41.28 12.53 4.56
N ARG A 588 -40.35 13.24 5.20
CA ARG A 588 -39.29 12.66 6.01
C ARG A 588 -39.17 13.44 7.31
N PHE A 589 -39.16 12.73 8.42
CA PHE A 589 -38.90 13.29 9.75
C PHE A 589 -37.69 12.60 10.37
N GLN A 590 -36.84 13.36 11.05
CA GLN A 590 -35.70 12.86 11.79
C GLN A 590 -35.59 13.62 13.12
N GLY A 591 -35.63 12.92 14.24
CA GLY A 591 -35.43 13.51 15.56
C GLY A 591 -34.03 14.09 15.74
N GLU A 592 -33.89 15.09 16.61
CA GLU A 592 -32.63 15.80 16.88
C GLU A 592 -31.43 14.88 17.16
N ARG A 593 -31.66 13.78 17.88
CA ARG A 593 -30.60 12.86 18.36
C ARG A 593 -30.56 11.56 17.56
N PHE A 594 -31.34 11.45 16.49
CA PHE A 594 -31.33 10.28 15.63
C PHE A 594 -30.03 10.26 14.80
N ILE A 595 -29.30 9.15 14.89
CA ILE A 595 -28.04 8.92 14.19
C ILE A 595 -28.18 7.65 13.36
N ALA A 596 -28.18 7.81 12.04
CA ALA A 596 -28.12 6.71 11.08
C ALA A 596 -26.68 6.13 10.99
N PRO A 597 -26.51 4.90 10.49
CA PRO A 597 -25.19 4.28 10.38
C PRO A 597 -24.23 4.96 9.40
N ASP A 598 -24.75 5.58 8.34
CA ASP A 598 -24.01 6.36 7.34
C ASP A 598 -24.70 7.72 7.10
N ARG A 599 -24.07 8.60 6.31
CA ARG A 599 -24.67 9.88 5.90
C ARG A 599 -26.03 9.64 5.23
N VAL A 600 -27.10 10.25 5.75
CA VAL A 600 -28.47 10.23 5.18
C VAL A 600 -28.67 11.34 4.13
N ASN A 601 -28.12 12.51 4.41
CA ASN A 601 -28.25 13.66 3.53
C ASN A 601 -27.30 13.59 2.33
N GLU A 602 -27.70 14.21 1.23
CA GLU A 602 -26.79 14.41 0.09
C GLU A 602 -25.69 15.42 0.44
N VAL A 603 -24.57 15.39 -0.29
CA VAL A 603 -23.40 16.26 -0.05
C VAL A 603 -23.78 17.75 -0.03
N GLU A 604 -24.64 18.16 -0.97
CA GLU A 604 -25.04 19.56 -1.15
C GLU A 604 -26.33 19.91 -0.38
N PHE A 605 -26.68 19.16 0.66
CA PHE A 605 -27.94 19.32 1.39
C PHE A 605 -28.12 20.72 2.01
N ALA A 606 -27.07 21.27 2.61
CA ALA A 606 -27.07 22.65 3.13
C ALA A 606 -27.36 23.68 2.02
N ARG A 607 -26.85 23.41 0.82
CA ARG A 607 -27.07 24.22 -0.37
C ARG A 607 -28.50 24.05 -0.92
N LYS A 608 -29.05 22.83 -0.90
CA LYS A 608 -30.43 22.53 -1.31
C LYS A 608 -31.45 23.33 -0.48
N TRP A 609 -31.21 23.48 0.82
CA TRP A 609 -32.14 24.15 1.75
C TRP A 609 -31.72 25.55 2.20
N ASN A 610 -30.61 26.08 1.69
CA ASN A 610 -30.12 27.44 1.93
C ASN A 610 -29.81 27.76 3.42
N PHE A 611 -28.96 26.95 4.05
CA PHE A 611 -28.35 27.26 5.34
C PHE A 611 -26.82 27.10 5.28
N ASP A 612 -26.11 27.83 6.14
CA ASP A 612 -24.64 27.74 6.24
C ASP A 612 -24.21 26.77 7.36
N ILE A 613 -24.92 26.79 8.48
CA ILE A 613 -24.78 25.87 9.62
C ILE A 613 -26.17 25.31 9.90
N ALA A 614 -26.31 23.99 9.96
CA ALA A 614 -27.59 23.38 10.33
C ALA A 614 -27.90 23.70 11.80
N PRO A 615 -29.06 24.29 12.13
CA PRO A 615 -29.47 24.45 13.52
C PRO A 615 -29.79 23.08 14.14
N GLN A 616 -29.61 22.98 15.46
CA GLN A 616 -30.00 21.80 16.24
C GLN A 616 -31.52 21.74 16.45
N GLY A 617 -32.07 20.52 16.45
CA GLY A 617 -33.48 20.23 16.65
C GLY A 617 -33.98 19.12 15.73
N ASP A 618 -35.27 18.83 15.78
CA ASP A 618 -35.93 17.87 14.88
C ASP A 618 -35.99 18.40 13.44
N GLU A 619 -35.89 17.50 12.48
CA GLU A 619 -35.94 17.79 11.04
C GLU A 619 -37.24 17.26 10.43
N LEU A 620 -37.92 18.09 9.64
CA LEU A 620 -39.05 17.69 8.81
C LEU A 620 -38.84 18.20 7.38
N ILE A 621 -38.93 17.28 6.42
CA ILE A 621 -38.89 17.56 4.99
C ILE A 621 -40.17 17.08 4.33
N ARG A 622 -40.74 17.91 3.46
CA ARG A 622 -41.84 17.54 2.57
C ARG A 622 -41.46 17.96 1.16
N GLU A 623 -41.54 17.03 0.21
CA GLU A 623 -41.26 17.30 -1.19
C GLU A 623 -42.38 16.74 -2.07
N ALA A 624 -42.80 17.53 -3.05
CA ALA A 624 -43.72 17.13 -4.11
C ALA A 624 -43.12 17.51 -5.46
N SER A 625 -43.15 16.61 -6.43
CA SER A 625 -42.66 16.89 -7.79
C SER A 625 -43.56 16.25 -8.84
N ALA A 626 -43.58 16.86 -10.01
CA ALA A 626 -44.32 16.41 -11.18
C ALA A 626 -43.41 16.49 -12.41
N SER A 627 -43.37 15.42 -13.20
CA SER A 627 -42.77 15.38 -14.54
C SER A 627 -43.88 15.11 -15.55
N LEU A 628 -43.92 15.90 -16.62
CA LEU A 628 -44.87 15.79 -17.71
C LEU A 628 -44.09 15.66 -19.02
N MET A 629 -44.36 14.60 -19.78
CA MET A 629 -43.82 14.40 -21.13
C MET A 629 -44.96 14.46 -22.16
N PRO A 630 -45.43 15.66 -22.54
CA PRO A 630 -46.55 15.81 -23.45
C PRO A 630 -46.18 15.44 -24.90
N LEU A 631 -44.88 15.45 -25.22
CA LEU A 631 -44.30 15.10 -26.51
C LEU A 631 -43.04 14.25 -26.25
N THR A 632 -42.68 13.34 -27.14
CA THR A 632 -41.50 12.45 -26.98
C THR A 632 -40.18 13.20 -26.78
N TYR A 633 -40.11 14.46 -27.22
CA TYR A 633 -38.93 15.32 -27.15
C TYR A 633 -39.06 16.48 -26.14
N LEU A 634 -40.11 16.53 -25.32
CA LEU A 634 -40.30 17.58 -24.33
C LEU A 634 -40.61 16.98 -22.96
N ASN A 635 -39.81 17.31 -21.96
CA ASN A 635 -40.06 16.95 -20.57
C ASN A 635 -40.08 18.23 -19.73
N ILE A 636 -41.20 18.47 -19.05
CA ILE A 636 -41.39 19.58 -18.12
C ILE A 636 -41.42 18.99 -16.72
N ARG A 637 -40.61 19.54 -15.82
CA ARG A 637 -40.52 19.13 -14.42
C ARG A 637 -40.81 20.32 -13.53
N GLY A 638 -41.53 20.09 -12.45
CA GLY A 638 -41.76 21.07 -11.40
C GLY A 638 -41.69 20.40 -10.04
N GLY A 639 -41.25 21.15 -9.03
CA GLY A 639 -41.13 20.65 -7.67
C GLY A 639 -41.35 21.73 -6.62
N TYR A 640 -41.85 21.31 -5.46
CA TYR A 640 -41.95 22.13 -4.26
C TYR A 640 -41.43 21.33 -3.07
N GLY A 641 -40.59 21.96 -2.26
CA GLY A 641 -39.99 21.40 -1.06
C GLY A 641 -40.18 22.34 0.12
N PHE A 642 -40.40 21.77 1.30
CA PHE A 642 -40.43 22.48 2.58
C PHE A 642 -39.53 21.74 3.57
N TYR A 643 -38.68 22.50 4.25
CA TYR A 643 -37.77 22.04 5.30
C TYR A 643 -38.00 22.86 6.56
N ASP A 644 -38.27 22.20 7.67
CA ASP A 644 -38.39 22.79 8.99
C ASP A 644 -37.43 22.09 9.95
N ARG A 645 -36.68 22.90 10.69
CA ARG A 645 -35.81 22.43 11.78
C ARG A 645 -36.36 22.98 13.10
N GLN A 646 -37.29 22.25 13.70
CA GLN A 646 -37.97 22.58 14.97
C GLN A 646 -38.46 24.04 15.04
N SER A 647 -38.98 24.59 13.93
CA SER A 647 -39.33 26.02 13.78
C SER A 647 -38.22 27.05 14.05
N LYS A 648 -36.99 26.64 14.37
CA LYS A 648 -35.81 27.52 14.50
C LYS A 648 -35.31 27.94 13.12
N PHE A 649 -35.38 27.03 12.15
CA PHE A 649 -35.09 27.31 10.75
C PHE A 649 -36.16 26.74 9.84
N GLN A 650 -36.56 27.52 8.84
CA GLN A 650 -37.57 27.14 7.86
C GLN A 650 -37.04 27.48 6.47
N SER A 651 -37.26 26.59 5.50
CA SER A 651 -36.90 26.81 4.10
C SER A 651 -37.98 26.26 3.18
N SER A 652 -38.35 27.05 2.20
CA SER A 652 -39.28 26.67 1.13
C SER A 652 -38.55 26.78 -0.20
N ARG A 653 -38.71 25.78 -1.05
CA ARG A 653 -37.99 25.59 -2.30
C ARG A 653 -39.00 25.32 -3.39
N SER A 654 -38.98 26.09 -4.47
CA SER A 654 -39.73 25.78 -5.69
C SER A 654 -38.75 25.65 -6.85
N GLU A 655 -38.95 24.64 -7.70
CA GLU A 655 -38.12 24.41 -8.87
C GLU A 655 -38.97 24.14 -10.11
N ALA A 656 -38.46 24.54 -11.26
CA ALA A 656 -39.03 24.23 -12.56
C ALA A 656 -37.89 23.96 -13.55
N GLU A 657 -38.03 22.92 -14.36
CA GLU A 657 -37.07 22.53 -15.38
C GLU A 657 -37.79 22.14 -16.67
N ILE A 658 -37.26 22.59 -17.80
CA ILE A 658 -37.72 22.20 -19.13
C ILE A 658 -36.53 21.57 -19.85
N VAL A 659 -36.73 20.35 -20.34
CA VAL A 659 -35.80 19.63 -21.21
C VAL A 659 -36.49 19.41 -22.55
N ALA A 660 -35.91 19.93 -23.62
CA ALA A 660 -36.43 19.85 -24.97
C ALA A 660 -35.37 19.35 -25.95
N GLY A 661 -35.76 18.46 -26.87
CA GLY A 661 -34.97 18.01 -27.99
C GLY A 661 -34.87 16.49 -28.15
N ASP A 662 -34.36 16.05 -29.29
CA ASP A 662 -34.07 14.64 -29.53
C ASP A 662 -32.74 14.26 -28.86
N SER A 663 -32.64 13.08 -28.27
CA SER A 663 -31.44 12.68 -27.53
C SER A 663 -30.18 12.61 -28.42
N ALA A 664 -30.32 12.69 -29.75
CA ALA A 664 -29.27 12.49 -30.73
C ALA A 664 -28.72 13.78 -31.39
N GLN A 665 -29.52 14.81 -31.63
CA GLN A 665 -29.10 15.99 -32.41
C GLN A 665 -29.24 17.32 -31.68
N ARG A 666 -30.30 17.55 -30.91
CA ARG A 666 -30.58 18.84 -30.25
C ARG A 666 -30.98 18.58 -28.83
N HIS A 667 -30.33 19.23 -27.88
CA HIS A 667 -30.68 19.08 -26.48
C HIS A 667 -30.60 20.45 -25.79
N VAL A 668 -31.73 20.92 -25.30
CA VAL A 668 -31.86 22.16 -24.53
C VAL A 668 -32.44 21.81 -23.17
N ARG A 669 -31.78 22.26 -22.11
CA ARG A 669 -32.23 22.15 -20.73
C ARG A 669 -32.20 23.55 -20.12
N TYR A 670 -33.26 23.94 -19.42
CA TYR A 670 -33.27 25.16 -18.63
C TYR A 670 -34.01 24.88 -17.33
N GLY A 671 -33.39 25.24 -16.21
CA GLY A 671 -33.94 25.08 -14.88
C GLY A 671 -33.86 26.39 -14.09
N ALA A 672 -34.84 26.61 -13.24
CA ALA A 672 -34.88 27.70 -12.28
C ALA A 672 -35.38 27.18 -10.93
N GLU A 673 -34.87 27.77 -9.87
CA GLU A 673 -35.12 27.37 -8.51
C GLU A 673 -35.13 28.60 -7.60
N HIS A 674 -36.13 28.69 -6.75
CA HIS A 674 -36.29 29.77 -5.79
C HIS A 674 -36.39 29.18 -4.38
N ILE A 675 -35.50 29.63 -3.50
CA ILE A 675 -35.39 29.14 -2.12
C ILE A 675 -35.53 30.32 -1.19
N ALA A 676 -36.55 30.28 -0.33
CA ALA A 676 -36.73 31.28 0.72
C ALA A 676 -36.56 30.60 2.07
N SER A 677 -35.56 31.05 2.85
CA SER A 677 -35.29 30.55 4.18
C SER A 677 -35.38 31.64 5.25
N ARG A 678 -35.69 31.20 6.48
CA ARG A 678 -35.81 32.03 7.67
C ARG A 678 -35.12 31.31 8.83
N ASP A 679 -34.12 31.97 9.41
CA ASP A 679 -33.41 31.53 10.61
C ASP A 679 -33.85 32.43 11.77
N ARG A 680 -34.54 31.85 12.76
CA ARG A 680 -35.00 32.59 13.95
C ARG A 680 -33.91 32.70 15.02
N THR A 681 -32.92 31.81 15.01
CA THR A 681 -31.80 31.81 15.96
C THR A 681 -30.85 32.96 15.64
N LEU A 682 -30.55 33.18 14.36
CA LEU A 682 -29.72 34.30 13.90
C LEU A 682 -30.54 35.55 13.53
N SER A 683 -31.87 35.51 13.72
CA SER A 683 -32.80 36.56 13.27
C SER A 683 -32.66 36.92 11.78
N ARG A 684 -32.29 35.97 10.92
CA ARG A 684 -31.94 36.20 9.52
C ARG A 684 -33.00 35.70 8.55
N ARG A 685 -33.16 36.35 7.41
CA ARG A 685 -33.92 35.87 6.25
C ARG A 685 -32.99 35.74 5.05
N SER A 686 -33.22 34.73 4.21
CA SER A 686 -32.52 34.60 2.95
C SER A 686 -33.47 34.26 1.80
N VAL A 687 -33.19 34.83 0.63
CA VAL A 687 -33.80 34.44 -0.64
C VAL A 687 -32.68 34.08 -1.59
N TRP A 688 -32.76 32.90 -2.20
CA TRP A 688 -31.79 32.40 -3.16
C TRP A 688 -32.50 31.99 -4.44
N LEU A 689 -32.26 32.75 -5.51
CA LEU A 689 -32.68 32.41 -6.85
C LEU A 689 -31.51 31.75 -7.57
N ARG A 690 -31.72 30.58 -8.17
CA ARG A 690 -30.76 29.87 -8.99
C ARG A 690 -31.39 29.54 -10.32
N HIS A 691 -30.70 29.76 -11.41
CA HIS A 691 -31.19 29.33 -12.71
C HIS A 691 -30.02 29.09 -13.67
N GLY A 692 -30.26 28.21 -14.63
CA GLY A 692 -29.24 27.86 -15.58
C GLY A 692 -29.81 27.04 -16.71
N GLY A 693 -29.08 26.99 -17.79
CA GLY A 693 -29.44 26.17 -18.93
C GLY A 693 -28.24 25.66 -19.68
N GLN A 694 -28.46 24.60 -20.43
CA GLN A 694 -27.51 24.02 -21.34
C GLN A 694 -28.20 23.81 -22.69
N ALA A 695 -27.62 24.35 -23.76
CA ALA A 695 -28.04 24.06 -25.12
C ALA A 695 -26.89 23.36 -25.85
N THR A 696 -27.16 22.24 -26.51
CA THR A 696 -26.22 21.55 -27.39
C THR A 696 -26.90 21.22 -28.71
N VAL A 697 -26.17 21.41 -29.80
CA VAL A 697 -26.66 21.13 -31.16
C VAL A 697 -25.57 20.37 -31.90
N GLN A 698 -25.92 19.22 -32.48
CA GLN A 698 -25.06 18.47 -33.38
C GLN A 698 -25.16 19.10 -34.78
N TRP A 699 -24.06 19.68 -35.25
CA TRP A 699 -23.92 20.23 -36.59
C TRP A 699 -22.81 19.48 -37.34
N GLY A 700 -23.18 18.38 -38.00
CA GLY A 700 -22.23 17.50 -38.67
C GLY A 700 -21.27 16.85 -37.68
N VAL A 701 -19.98 17.13 -37.81
CA VAL A 701 -18.92 16.67 -36.90
C VAL A 701 -18.70 17.62 -35.71
N LEU A 702 -19.34 18.79 -35.68
CA LEU A 702 -19.22 19.74 -34.58
C LEU A 702 -20.43 19.64 -33.66
N ARG A 703 -20.21 19.79 -32.36
CA ARG A 703 -21.23 19.84 -31.33
C ARG A 703 -21.01 21.09 -30.48
N PRO A 704 -21.40 22.28 -30.96
CA PRO A 704 -21.45 23.47 -30.12
C PRO A 704 -22.34 23.26 -28.91
N SER A 705 -21.91 23.86 -27.79
CA SER A 705 -22.62 23.85 -26.52
C SER A 705 -22.58 25.23 -25.88
N LEU A 706 -23.64 25.62 -25.20
CA LEU A 706 -23.67 26.81 -24.36
C LEU A 706 -24.25 26.42 -23.01
N ARG A 707 -23.46 26.58 -21.93
CA ARG A 707 -23.94 26.46 -20.56
C ARG A 707 -24.04 27.85 -19.94
N PHE A 708 -25.15 28.13 -19.28
CA PHE A 708 -25.41 29.37 -18.56
C PHE A 708 -25.81 29.02 -17.13
N GLU A 709 -25.25 29.72 -16.15
CA GLU A 709 -25.58 29.59 -14.74
C GLU A 709 -25.63 30.98 -14.13
N ALA A 710 -26.65 31.26 -13.34
CA ALA A 710 -26.77 32.49 -12.57
C ALA A 710 -27.44 32.22 -11.24
N GLU A 711 -26.94 32.88 -10.21
CA GLU A 711 -27.43 32.74 -8.85
C GLU A 711 -27.45 34.10 -8.17
N GLU A 712 -28.45 34.33 -7.33
CA GLU A 712 -28.57 35.50 -6.49
C GLU A 712 -29.06 35.07 -5.11
N ARG A 713 -28.20 35.18 -4.11
CA ARG A 713 -28.49 34.91 -2.71
C ARG A 713 -28.43 36.21 -1.91
N THR A 714 -29.58 36.64 -1.39
CA THR A 714 -29.69 37.76 -0.45
C THR A 714 -29.78 37.25 0.98
N LEU A 715 -29.12 37.96 1.90
CA LEU A 715 -29.15 37.71 3.34
C LEU A 715 -29.54 39.01 4.03
N THR A 716 -30.56 38.98 4.89
CA THR A 716 -31.10 40.18 5.54
C THR A 716 -31.34 39.91 7.02
N GLN A 717 -30.88 40.84 7.86
CA GLN A 717 -31.14 40.85 9.30
C GLN A 717 -32.59 41.30 9.55
N GLN A 718 -33.40 40.53 10.27
CA GLN A 718 -34.84 40.80 10.42
C GLN A 718 -35.13 42.00 11.31
N THR A 719 -34.27 42.29 12.29
CA THR A 719 -34.48 43.40 13.23
C THR A 719 -34.21 44.77 12.61
N THR A 720 -33.18 44.86 11.76
CA THR A 720 -32.72 46.12 11.15
C THR A 720 -33.10 46.24 9.68
N ASN A 721 -33.57 45.17 9.04
CA ASN A 721 -33.77 45.05 7.59
C ASN A 721 -32.50 45.39 6.77
N THR A 722 -31.32 45.25 7.35
CA THR A 722 -30.05 45.51 6.66
C THR A 722 -29.53 44.25 5.98
N GLN A 723 -28.97 44.41 4.78
CA GLN A 723 -28.33 43.30 4.06
C GLN A 723 -27.01 42.91 4.76
N GLU A 724 -26.87 41.63 5.09
CA GLU A 724 -25.69 41.11 5.79
C GLU A 724 -24.59 40.66 4.83
N GLU A 725 -23.38 40.50 5.37
CA GLU A 725 -22.28 39.88 4.64
C GLU A 725 -22.57 38.39 4.35
N GLY A 726 -22.07 37.89 3.20
CA GLY A 726 -22.27 36.52 2.74
C GLY A 726 -23.31 36.37 1.63
N GLY A 727 -24.05 37.43 1.30
CA GLY A 727 -24.87 37.46 0.10
C GLY A 727 -24.00 37.56 -1.15
N PHE A 728 -24.40 36.91 -2.23
CA PHE A 728 -23.70 36.99 -3.51
C PHE A 728 -24.67 36.94 -4.68
N ARG A 729 -24.23 37.46 -5.83
CA ARG A 729 -24.91 37.31 -7.11
C ARG A 729 -23.88 37.05 -8.19
N PHE A 730 -24.05 36.02 -9.00
CA PHE A 730 -23.17 35.80 -10.14
C PHE A 730 -23.92 35.43 -11.41
N SER A 731 -23.26 35.67 -12.53
CA SER A 731 -23.64 35.10 -13.83
C SER A 731 -22.40 34.49 -14.48
N GLN A 732 -22.60 33.33 -15.10
CA GLN A 732 -21.56 32.53 -15.68
C GLN A 732 -22.00 31.99 -17.04
N TRP A 733 -21.22 32.32 -18.06
CA TRP A 733 -21.43 31.88 -19.43
C TRP A 733 -20.30 30.96 -19.84
N SER A 734 -20.63 29.76 -20.32
CA SER A 734 -19.67 28.74 -20.73
C SER A 734 -19.97 28.25 -22.15
N PRO A 735 -19.73 29.08 -23.20
CA PRO A 735 -19.70 28.59 -24.57
C PRO A 735 -18.61 27.53 -24.74
N GLY A 736 -18.91 26.50 -25.50
CA GLY A 736 -17.99 25.43 -25.84
C GLY A 736 -18.31 24.81 -27.19
N VAL A 737 -17.37 24.03 -27.68
CA VAL A 737 -17.52 23.24 -28.90
C VAL A 737 -16.76 21.94 -28.73
N GLN A 738 -17.40 20.84 -29.10
CA GLN A 738 -16.77 19.55 -29.20
C GLN A 738 -16.77 19.09 -30.65
N THR A 739 -15.74 18.35 -31.06
CA THR A 739 -15.72 17.67 -32.36
C THR A 739 -16.02 16.19 -32.15
N GLY A 740 -16.69 15.57 -33.12
CA GLY A 740 -16.58 14.14 -33.35
C GLY A 740 -15.18 13.79 -33.83
N THR A 741 -14.97 12.53 -34.17
CA THR A 741 -13.66 12.05 -34.65
C THR A 741 -13.43 12.49 -36.10
N ILE A 742 -12.46 13.38 -36.33
CA ILE A 742 -12.03 13.87 -37.65
C ILE A 742 -10.58 13.46 -37.84
N LEU A 743 -10.27 12.65 -38.86
CA LEU A 743 -8.90 12.15 -39.12
C LEU A 743 -8.26 11.49 -37.87
N GLY A 744 -9.05 10.74 -37.09
CA GLY A 744 -8.60 10.12 -35.82
C GLY A 744 -8.46 11.08 -34.63
N MET A 745 -8.69 12.37 -34.83
CA MET A 745 -8.61 13.41 -33.80
C MET A 745 -9.99 13.76 -33.23
N ALA A 746 -10.05 14.05 -31.94
CA ALA A 746 -11.20 14.65 -31.27
C ALA A 746 -10.71 15.81 -30.41
N ALA A 747 -11.46 16.90 -30.37
CA ALA A 747 -11.15 18.07 -29.55
C ALA A 747 -12.39 18.62 -28.88
N SER A 748 -12.20 19.28 -27.74
CA SER A 748 -13.23 20.08 -27.09
C SER A 748 -12.62 21.34 -26.51
N ALA A 749 -13.28 22.47 -26.69
CA ALA A 749 -12.90 23.74 -26.06
C ALA A 749 -14.11 24.28 -25.28
N GLU A 750 -13.90 24.80 -24.09
CA GLU A 750 -14.91 25.52 -23.29
C GLU A 750 -14.26 26.78 -22.70
N VAL A 751 -14.94 27.91 -22.79
CA VAL A 751 -14.51 29.17 -22.16
C VAL A 751 -15.60 29.61 -21.20
N GLN A 752 -15.28 29.70 -19.92
CA GLN A 752 -16.17 30.12 -18.86
C GLN A 752 -15.86 31.57 -18.46
N VAL A 753 -16.85 32.46 -18.53
CA VAL A 753 -16.75 33.83 -18.06
C VAL A 753 -17.73 34.00 -16.91
N ARG A 754 -17.21 34.28 -15.71
CA ARG A 754 -18.00 34.51 -14.49
C ARG A 754 -17.80 35.93 -13.99
N ARG A 755 -18.91 36.60 -13.68
CA ARG A 755 -18.92 37.88 -12.95
C ARG A 755 -19.69 37.67 -11.66
N GLU A 756 -19.10 38.06 -10.55
CA GLU A 756 -19.67 37.89 -9.23
C GLU A 756 -19.66 39.21 -8.46
N ASP A 757 -20.82 39.53 -7.88
CA ASP A 757 -21.02 40.60 -6.91
C ASP A 757 -21.19 39.95 -5.54
N SER A 758 -20.61 40.55 -4.50
CA SER A 758 -20.78 40.12 -3.12
C SER A 758 -21.24 41.30 -2.26
N THR A 759 -21.94 41.01 -1.18
CA THR A 759 -22.39 42.03 -0.23
C THR A 759 -21.22 42.69 0.47
N LEU A 760 -21.16 44.02 0.39
CA LEU A 760 -20.21 44.88 1.09
C LEU A 760 -20.91 46.18 1.49
N ALA A 761 -20.81 46.56 2.76
CA ALA A 761 -21.42 47.78 3.31
C ALA A 761 -22.94 47.89 3.03
N GLY A 762 -23.69 46.79 3.23
CA GLY A 762 -25.15 46.77 3.12
C GLY A 762 -25.73 46.67 1.71
N GLY A 763 -24.92 46.37 0.69
CA GLY A 763 -25.41 46.14 -0.68
C GLY A 763 -24.47 45.30 -1.55
N PHE A 764 -24.96 44.83 -2.69
CA PHE A 764 -24.13 44.12 -3.67
C PHE A 764 -23.12 45.05 -4.34
N ARG A 765 -21.86 44.66 -4.32
CA ARG A 765 -20.77 45.33 -5.02
C ARG A 765 -20.01 44.31 -5.88
N PRO A 766 -19.52 44.68 -7.07
CA PRO A 766 -18.66 43.82 -7.86
C PRO A 766 -17.51 43.28 -7.02
N ALA A 767 -17.41 41.95 -6.92
CA ALA A 767 -16.41 41.26 -6.11
C ALA A 767 -15.24 40.83 -6.98
N PHE A 768 -15.51 40.05 -8.02
CA PHE A 768 -14.49 39.62 -8.96
C PHE A 768 -15.05 39.29 -10.35
N ARG A 769 -14.13 39.26 -11.31
CA ARG A 769 -14.35 38.69 -12.64
C ARG A 769 -13.37 37.55 -12.84
N SER A 770 -13.85 36.44 -13.39
CA SER A 770 -12.98 35.34 -13.78
C SER A 770 -13.26 34.84 -15.19
N VAL A 771 -12.18 34.42 -15.84
CA VAL A 771 -12.21 33.78 -17.16
C VAL A 771 -11.43 32.48 -17.03
N ALA A 772 -12.09 31.37 -17.30
CA ALA A 772 -11.45 30.06 -17.38
C ALA A 772 -11.58 29.51 -18.81
N GLY A 773 -10.56 28.81 -19.27
CA GLY A 773 -10.56 28.13 -20.56
C GLY A 773 -10.07 26.70 -20.36
N ARG A 774 -10.78 25.75 -20.95
CA ARG A 774 -10.37 24.35 -21.00
C ARG A 774 -10.32 23.89 -22.45
N PHE A 775 -9.21 23.27 -22.84
CA PHE A 775 -9.01 22.66 -24.14
C PHE A 775 -8.57 21.22 -23.93
N ASN A 776 -9.32 20.27 -24.48
CA ASN A 776 -8.95 18.87 -24.54
C ASN A 776 -8.74 18.51 -26.01
N TRP A 777 -7.66 17.81 -26.31
CA TRP A 777 -7.36 17.27 -27.63
C TRP A 777 -6.87 15.84 -27.50
N GLN A 778 -7.31 14.99 -28.41
CA GLN A 778 -6.94 13.59 -28.45
C GLN A 778 -6.75 13.16 -29.90
N LEU A 779 -5.66 12.45 -30.16
CA LEU A 779 -5.36 11.73 -31.38
C LEU A 779 -5.36 10.24 -31.05
N HIS A 780 -6.36 9.51 -31.55
CA HIS A 780 -6.50 8.08 -31.28
C HIS A 780 -5.34 7.28 -31.88
N GLU A 781 -5.08 7.48 -33.17
CA GLU A 781 -3.90 6.95 -33.86
C GLU A 781 -3.72 7.62 -35.23
N TRP A 782 -2.49 8.03 -35.57
CA TRP A 782 -2.12 8.46 -36.92
C TRP A 782 -0.67 8.05 -37.23
N TYR A 783 -0.49 7.11 -38.16
CA TYR A 783 0.81 6.53 -38.50
C TYR A 783 1.64 6.09 -37.28
N GLY A 784 0.98 5.48 -36.27
CA GLY A 784 1.61 5.05 -35.03
C GLY A 784 1.78 6.13 -33.95
N VAL A 785 1.39 7.38 -34.22
CA VAL A 785 1.32 8.46 -33.23
C VAL A 785 -0.01 8.40 -32.50
N ARG A 786 0.04 8.35 -31.17
CA ARG A 786 -1.11 8.57 -30.27
C ARG A 786 -0.78 9.75 -29.39
N ALA A 787 -1.74 10.64 -29.18
CA ALA A 787 -1.48 11.81 -28.35
C ALA A 787 -2.74 12.28 -27.63
N SER A 788 -2.55 12.90 -26.47
CA SER A 788 -3.61 13.57 -25.75
C SER A 788 -3.05 14.78 -25.02
N ALA A 789 -3.78 15.89 -25.05
CA ALA A 789 -3.42 17.09 -24.32
C ALA A 789 -4.67 17.67 -23.62
N VAL A 790 -4.51 18.07 -22.37
CA VAL A 790 -5.49 18.81 -21.58
C VAL A 790 -4.81 20.08 -21.11
N PHE A 791 -5.38 21.22 -21.47
CA PHE A 791 -4.94 22.54 -21.05
C PHE A 791 -6.10 23.23 -20.34
N SER A 792 -5.88 23.65 -19.10
CA SER A 792 -6.84 24.41 -18.31
C SER A 792 -6.16 25.64 -17.74
N ALA A 793 -6.74 26.81 -17.97
CA ALA A 793 -6.26 28.06 -17.39
C ALA A 793 -7.43 28.83 -16.79
N LYS A 794 -7.22 29.45 -15.64
CA LYS A 794 -8.20 30.31 -14.98
C LYS A 794 -7.52 31.58 -14.47
N ARG A 795 -8.14 32.72 -14.75
CA ARG A 795 -7.71 34.03 -14.27
C ARG A 795 -8.85 34.63 -13.45
N THR A 796 -8.55 35.04 -12.22
CA THR A 796 -9.48 35.75 -11.33
C THR A 796 -8.90 37.11 -10.97
N ARG A 797 -9.71 38.15 -11.08
CA ARG A 797 -9.35 39.53 -10.71
C ARG A 797 -10.40 40.10 -9.77
N PHE A 798 -9.97 40.45 -8.57
CA PHE A 798 -10.80 41.07 -7.53
C PHE A 798 -10.83 42.58 -7.68
N GLU A 799 -11.94 43.17 -7.28
CA GLU A 799 -12.12 44.63 -7.19
C GLU A 799 -11.47 45.20 -5.93
N SER A 800 -11.14 46.50 -5.94
CA SER A 800 -10.33 47.16 -4.90
C SER A 800 -10.87 46.99 -3.48
N GLY A 801 -12.19 47.09 -3.29
CA GLY A 801 -12.85 46.94 -1.98
C GLY A 801 -12.76 45.53 -1.39
N PHE A 802 -12.47 44.50 -2.19
CA PHE A 802 -12.28 43.13 -1.73
C PHE A 802 -10.79 42.78 -1.55
N ARG A 803 -9.88 43.44 -2.27
CA ARG A 803 -8.42 43.29 -2.09
C ARG A 803 -7.95 43.77 -0.72
N THR A 804 -8.52 44.85 -0.21
CA THR A 804 -8.22 45.37 1.15
C THR A 804 -8.62 44.42 2.27
N ARG A 805 -9.46 43.41 1.99
CA ARG A 805 -9.88 42.35 2.92
C ARG A 805 -9.11 41.03 2.73
N GLY A 806 -7.97 41.07 2.03
CA GLY A 806 -7.09 39.92 1.86
C GLY A 806 -7.40 39.03 0.64
N ASN A 807 -8.36 39.40 -0.23
CA ASN A 807 -8.55 38.68 -1.49
C ASN A 807 -7.43 39.02 -2.47
N VAL A 808 -6.80 38.00 -3.04
CA VAL A 808 -5.66 38.16 -3.96
C VAL A 808 -6.05 37.68 -5.34
N ASP A 809 -5.67 38.44 -6.37
CA ASP A 809 -5.81 38.02 -7.76
C ASP A 809 -5.10 36.68 -7.98
N SER A 810 -5.69 35.80 -8.79
CA SER A 810 -5.14 34.48 -9.05
C SER A 810 -5.02 34.21 -10.54
N ASP A 811 -3.92 33.55 -10.91
CA ASP A 811 -3.72 32.93 -12.22
C ASP A 811 -3.39 31.45 -11.96
N VAL A 812 -4.22 30.56 -12.46
CA VAL A 812 -4.10 29.11 -12.28
C VAL A 812 -3.91 28.47 -13.65
N LEU A 813 -2.92 27.59 -13.76
CA LEU A 813 -2.60 26.85 -14.97
C LEU A 813 -2.44 25.37 -14.63
N ALA A 814 -3.08 24.52 -15.42
CA ALA A 814 -2.92 23.07 -15.37
C ALA A 814 -2.79 22.54 -16.80
N VAL A 815 -1.74 21.76 -17.04
CA VAL A 815 -1.43 21.20 -18.36
C VAL A 815 -1.05 19.75 -18.19
N ARG A 816 -1.57 18.89 -19.07
CA ARG A 816 -1.13 17.50 -19.19
C ARG A 816 -1.05 17.14 -20.66
N SER A 817 0.08 16.60 -21.09
CA SER A 817 0.34 16.18 -22.45
C SER A 817 1.02 14.82 -22.43
N VAL A 818 0.48 13.89 -23.24
CA VAL A 818 1.02 12.55 -23.44
C VAL A 818 1.13 12.33 -24.94
N VAL A 819 2.30 11.97 -25.42
CA VAL A 819 2.55 11.65 -26.83
C VAL A 819 3.32 10.34 -26.89
N GLN A 820 2.81 9.40 -27.68
CA GLN A 820 3.46 8.13 -27.99
C GLN A 820 3.60 8.00 -29.49
N TYR A 821 4.76 7.60 -29.97
CA TYR A 821 5.02 7.28 -31.36
C TYR A 821 5.63 5.89 -31.47
N ILE A 822 4.86 4.97 -32.05
CA ILE A 822 5.25 3.59 -32.29
C ILE A 822 4.95 3.27 -33.77
N PRO A 823 5.89 3.47 -34.69
CA PRO A 823 5.70 3.14 -36.09
C PRO A 823 5.62 1.62 -36.30
N ALA A 824 5.03 1.20 -37.43
CA ALA A 824 4.86 -0.22 -37.75
C ALA A 824 6.19 -1.00 -37.78
N ASN A 825 7.27 -0.38 -38.25
CA ASN A 825 8.60 -1.00 -38.27
C ASN A 825 9.30 -1.03 -36.91
N ARG A 826 8.76 -0.32 -35.90
CA ARG A 826 9.35 -0.15 -34.55
C ARG A 826 10.83 0.29 -34.58
N GLY A 827 11.18 1.10 -35.59
CA GLY A 827 12.53 1.60 -35.77
C GLY A 827 12.90 2.73 -34.83
N VAL A 828 11.96 3.67 -34.62
CA VAL A 828 12.09 4.76 -33.66
C VAL A 828 10.83 4.79 -32.81
N GLU A 829 10.96 4.50 -31.51
CA GLU A 829 9.88 4.55 -30.54
C GLU A 829 10.09 5.78 -29.65
N THR A 830 9.06 6.61 -29.46
CA THR A 830 9.14 7.83 -28.64
C THR A 830 7.97 7.93 -27.67
N ASP A 831 8.26 8.15 -26.40
CA ASP A 831 7.28 8.45 -25.36
C ASP A 831 7.59 9.82 -24.75
N LEU A 832 6.65 10.76 -24.81
CA LEU A 832 6.76 12.09 -24.21
C LEU A 832 5.62 12.28 -23.21
N PHE A 833 5.97 12.76 -22.03
CA PHE A 833 5.04 13.10 -20.96
C PHE A 833 5.39 14.48 -20.42
N TYR A 834 4.38 15.32 -20.22
CA TYR A 834 4.53 16.62 -19.59
C TYR A 834 3.27 16.93 -18.78
N GLU A 835 3.47 17.27 -17.52
CA GLU A 835 2.43 17.67 -16.59
C GLU A 835 2.89 18.90 -15.81
N PHE A 836 2.01 19.88 -15.70
CA PHE A 836 2.23 21.10 -14.95
C PHE A 836 0.97 21.43 -14.14
N SER A 837 1.13 21.78 -12.87
CA SER A 837 0.03 22.25 -12.04
C SER A 837 0.49 23.11 -10.87
N ASN A 838 -0.40 23.94 -10.34
CA ASN A 838 -0.19 24.62 -9.07
C ASN A 838 -0.72 23.73 -7.92
N GLN A 839 0.13 23.49 -6.92
CA GLN A 839 -0.13 22.63 -5.77
C GLN A 839 0.38 23.32 -4.49
N ARG A 840 0.26 22.63 -3.36
CA ARG A 840 1.02 22.98 -2.16
C ARG A 840 1.90 21.80 -1.77
N SER A 841 3.03 22.08 -1.13
CA SER A 841 3.91 21.04 -0.60
C SER A 841 4.34 21.39 0.80
N ALA A 842 4.36 20.40 1.69
CA ALA A 842 5.08 20.50 2.94
C ALA A 842 6.58 20.32 2.68
N ARG A 843 7.41 20.88 3.56
CA ARG A 843 8.80 20.45 3.69
C ARG A 843 8.83 19.14 4.48
N LEU A 844 9.72 18.23 4.10
CA LEU A 844 9.88 16.95 4.78
C LEU A 844 10.82 17.09 5.99
N GLU A 845 10.48 16.40 7.06
CA GLU A 845 11.32 16.20 8.24
C GLU A 845 11.85 14.77 8.22
N ARG A 846 13.14 14.59 8.47
CA ARG A 846 13.77 13.27 8.52
C ARG A 846 13.76 12.77 9.96
N VAL A 847 13.23 11.58 10.18
CA VAL A 847 13.07 10.98 11.51
C VAL A 847 13.67 9.57 11.51
N TYR A 848 14.32 9.20 12.60
CA TYR A 848 14.94 7.90 12.78
C TYR A 848 14.09 7.05 13.72
N VAL A 849 13.62 5.89 13.24
CA VAL A 849 12.76 4.98 14.00
C VAL A 849 13.55 3.74 14.36
N ARG A 850 13.49 3.33 15.63
CA ARG A 850 14.22 2.16 16.14
C ARG A 850 13.58 0.85 15.65
N VAL A 851 14.42 -0.09 15.23
CA VAL A 851 14.06 -1.45 14.78
C VAL A 851 15.00 -2.47 15.43
N PRO A 852 14.67 -3.77 15.45
CA PRO A 852 15.58 -4.82 15.92
C PRO A 852 16.95 -4.76 15.24
N ARG A 853 18.00 -5.11 15.98
CA ARG A 853 19.38 -5.05 15.49
C ARG A 853 19.59 -5.95 14.27
N GLY A 854 20.08 -5.35 13.19
CA GLY A 854 20.32 -6.00 11.90
C GLY A 854 19.14 -5.96 10.93
N GLU A 855 18.01 -5.38 11.33
CA GLU A 855 16.89 -5.03 10.42
C GLU A 855 16.98 -3.57 9.95
N GLY A 856 17.69 -2.72 10.68
CA GLY A 856 17.94 -1.33 10.32
C GLY A 856 19.20 -1.14 9.49
N ASN A 857 19.34 0.07 8.95
CA ASN A 857 20.51 0.52 8.20
C ASN A 857 21.27 1.66 8.88
N TYR A 858 20.80 2.15 10.03
CA TYR A 858 21.44 3.18 10.84
C TYR A 858 21.76 2.70 12.25
N ARG A 859 22.85 3.22 12.83
CA ARG A 859 23.17 3.13 14.26
C ARG A 859 23.14 4.52 14.89
N TYR A 860 22.74 4.59 16.16
CA TYR A 860 22.79 5.81 16.95
C TYR A 860 24.15 5.93 17.64
N LEU A 861 24.81 7.08 17.53
CA LEU A 861 26.13 7.37 18.09
C LEU A 861 26.07 7.86 19.55
N GLY A 862 24.86 8.10 20.09
CA GLY A 862 24.64 8.81 21.34
C GLY A 862 24.37 10.30 21.12
N ASP A 863 24.01 11.00 22.19
CA ASP A 863 23.81 12.45 22.19
C ASP A 863 25.19 13.14 22.16
N VAL A 864 25.68 13.40 20.95
CA VAL A 864 27.04 13.92 20.70
C VAL A 864 27.11 15.40 21.03
N ASN A 865 25.99 16.12 20.96
CA ASN A 865 25.94 17.57 21.18
C ASN A 865 25.39 17.97 22.57
N GLY A 866 24.91 17.00 23.37
CA GLY A 866 24.44 17.18 24.74
C GLY A 866 23.08 17.86 24.87
N ASN A 867 22.24 17.86 23.82
CA ASN A 867 20.95 18.55 23.81
C ASN A 867 19.75 17.66 24.14
N ALA A 868 19.98 16.37 24.42
CA ALA A 868 18.99 15.32 24.70
C ALA A 868 17.97 15.06 23.56
N ILE A 869 18.25 15.54 22.34
CA ILE A 869 17.47 15.32 21.12
C ILE A 869 18.31 14.49 20.15
N ALA A 870 17.74 13.40 19.65
CA ALA A 870 18.41 12.57 18.64
C ALA A 870 18.45 13.30 17.28
N ASP A 871 19.58 13.96 16.98
CA ASP A 871 19.78 14.75 15.77
C ASP A 871 20.26 13.91 14.58
N ASP A 872 20.02 14.38 13.35
CA ASP A 872 20.42 13.70 12.10
C ASP A 872 21.93 13.35 12.03
N HIS A 873 22.77 14.13 12.70
CA HIS A 873 24.24 13.96 12.68
C HIS A 873 24.72 12.92 13.70
N GLU A 874 23.82 12.42 14.55
CA GLU A 874 24.08 11.39 15.56
C GLU A 874 23.73 9.99 15.05
N PHE A 875 23.23 9.89 13.81
CA PHE A 875 22.95 8.62 13.15
C PHE A 875 23.94 8.37 12.02
N GLU A 876 24.47 7.14 11.99
CA GLU A 876 25.43 6.72 10.97
C GLU A 876 24.91 5.48 10.24
N LEU A 877 25.09 5.44 8.92
CA LEU A 877 24.80 4.26 8.12
C LEU A 877 25.71 3.09 8.53
N THR A 878 25.15 1.89 8.57
CA THR A 878 25.88 0.64 8.86
C THR A 878 25.41 -0.47 7.93
N ARG A 879 26.32 -1.38 7.63
CA ARG A 879 26.13 -2.41 6.59
C ARG A 879 25.35 -3.63 7.11
N PHE A 880 25.43 -3.94 8.40
CA PHE A 880 24.90 -5.19 8.95
C PHE A 880 24.22 -5.10 10.32
N ASP A 881 24.60 -4.13 11.16
CA ASP A 881 24.21 -4.10 12.58
C ASP A 881 23.39 -2.83 12.89
N GLY A 882 22.52 -2.41 11.96
CA GLY A 882 21.68 -1.23 12.14
C GLY A 882 20.48 -1.50 13.05
N GLU A 883 20.17 -0.54 13.89
CA GLU A 883 19.06 -0.56 14.87
C GLU A 883 18.03 0.54 14.59
N TYR A 884 18.22 1.31 13.52
CA TYR A 884 17.34 2.40 13.12
C TYR A 884 17.11 2.41 11.61
N ILE A 885 15.92 2.87 11.20
CA ILE A 885 15.55 3.19 9.83
C ILE A 885 15.18 4.67 9.72
N VAL A 886 15.34 5.25 8.53
CA VAL A 886 14.91 6.62 8.25
C VAL A 886 13.51 6.64 7.66
N VAL A 887 12.65 7.50 8.21
CA VAL A 887 11.32 7.82 7.70
C VAL A 887 11.25 9.33 7.46
N PHE A 888 10.63 9.75 6.35
CA PHE A 888 10.38 11.16 6.05
C PHE A 888 8.93 11.51 6.35
N LEU A 889 8.70 12.45 7.26
CA LEU A 889 7.36 12.90 7.64
C LEU A 889 7.10 14.31 7.09
N PRO A 890 5.92 14.58 6.50
CA PRO A 890 5.58 15.92 6.03
C PRO A 890 5.27 16.86 7.21
N GLY A 891 5.83 18.07 7.18
CA GLY A 891 5.47 19.13 8.13
C GLY A 891 4.01 19.59 8.02
N GLU A 892 3.54 20.40 8.98
CA GLU A 892 2.16 20.90 8.99
C GLU A 892 1.96 22.14 8.10
N THR A 893 3.03 22.91 7.85
CA THR A 893 2.98 24.10 7.01
C THR A 893 3.10 23.74 5.53
N LEU A 894 2.09 24.14 4.76
CA LEU A 894 2.02 23.92 3.31
C LEU A 894 2.39 25.19 2.53
N TYR A 895 3.39 25.09 1.66
CA TYR A 895 3.86 26.19 0.80
C TYR A 895 3.25 26.06 -0.60
N PRO A 896 2.77 27.16 -1.22
CA PRO A 896 2.35 27.13 -2.62
C PRO A 896 3.55 26.81 -3.52
N VAL A 897 3.37 25.87 -4.44
CA VAL A 897 4.40 25.43 -5.39
C VAL A 897 3.82 25.23 -6.78
N ALA A 898 4.62 25.52 -7.79
CA ALA A 898 4.46 25.01 -9.13
C ALA A 898 5.11 23.62 -9.20
N ASP A 899 4.33 22.61 -9.55
CA ASP A 899 4.77 21.22 -9.76
C ASP A 899 4.84 20.97 -11.27
N VAL A 900 6.02 20.60 -11.77
CA VAL A 900 6.22 20.16 -13.15
C VAL A 900 6.88 18.80 -13.18
N LYS A 901 6.33 17.92 -14.00
CA LYS A 901 6.86 16.58 -14.30
C LYS A 901 6.97 16.45 -15.81
N ALA A 902 8.16 16.16 -16.30
CA ALA A 902 8.42 15.98 -17.72
C ALA A 902 9.31 14.77 -17.93
N SER A 903 8.95 13.90 -18.88
CA SER A 903 9.82 12.81 -19.29
C SER A 903 9.79 12.61 -20.79
N ALA A 904 10.95 12.25 -21.35
CA ALA A 904 11.09 11.90 -22.76
C ALA A 904 11.92 10.62 -22.87
N ARG A 905 11.38 9.62 -23.57
CA ARG A 905 12.06 8.39 -23.92
C ARG A 905 12.13 8.29 -25.43
N ILE A 906 13.32 8.08 -25.97
CA ILE A 906 13.55 7.91 -27.41
C ILE A 906 14.38 6.65 -27.59
N ARG A 907 13.84 5.65 -28.28
CA ARG A 907 14.53 4.40 -28.59
C ARG A 907 14.69 4.25 -30.09
N ILE A 908 15.92 4.01 -30.53
CA ILE A 908 16.29 3.87 -31.94
C ILE A 908 16.88 2.47 -32.15
N ARG A 909 16.31 1.71 -33.09
CA ARG A 909 16.77 0.38 -33.49
C ARG A 909 17.18 0.38 -34.95
N ALA A 910 18.46 0.58 -35.24
CA ALA A 910 18.97 0.76 -36.59
C ALA A 910 18.65 -0.43 -37.53
N ALA A 911 18.66 -1.65 -37.00
CA ALA A 911 18.29 -2.87 -37.73
C ALA A 911 16.90 -2.87 -38.38
N ARG A 912 16.00 -1.96 -37.98
CA ARG A 912 14.61 -1.91 -38.46
C ARG A 912 14.38 -0.99 -39.66
N PHE A 913 15.36 -0.17 -40.03
CA PHE A 913 15.23 0.78 -41.14
C PHE A 913 16.47 0.85 -42.05
N LEU A 914 17.58 0.20 -41.70
CA LEU A 914 18.74 0.06 -42.58
C LEU A 914 18.78 -1.32 -43.22
N ASP A 915 19.06 -1.34 -44.52
CA ASP A 915 19.26 -2.57 -45.27
C ASP A 915 20.64 -3.17 -44.98
N LYS A 916 20.69 -4.48 -44.72
CA LYS A 916 21.93 -5.22 -44.39
C LYS A 916 22.80 -5.51 -45.62
N THR A 917 22.33 -5.15 -46.81
CA THR A 917 23.02 -5.43 -48.10
C THR A 917 24.29 -4.59 -48.32
N THR A 918 24.42 -3.44 -47.67
CA THR A 918 25.64 -2.60 -47.73
C THR A 918 26.56 -2.85 -46.55
N THR A 919 27.88 -2.71 -46.75
CA THR A 919 28.87 -2.84 -45.66
C THR A 919 28.59 -1.87 -44.52
N LEU A 920 28.29 -0.60 -44.82
CA LEU A 920 27.89 0.36 -43.79
C LEU A 920 26.59 -0.04 -43.08
N GLY A 921 25.60 -0.54 -43.83
CA GLY A 921 24.32 -1.01 -43.30
C GLY A 921 24.47 -2.18 -42.32
N SER A 922 25.38 -3.13 -42.58
CA SER A 922 25.64 -4.24 -41.66
C SER A 922 26.22 -3.76 -40.32
N TRP A 923 27.17 -2.83 -40.32
CA TRP A 923 27.77 -2.28 -39.09
C TRP A 923 26.77 -1.46 -38.28
N VAL A 924 26.01 -0.57 -38.93
CA VAL A 924 25.07 0.30 -38.22
C VAL A 924 23.84 -0.48 -37.74
N SER A 925 23.43 -1.55 -38.44
CA SER A 925 22.32 -2.41 -38.00
C SER A 925 22.56 -3.12 -36.66
N ALA A 926 23.83 -3.28 -36.24
CA ALA A 926 24.18 -3.82 -34.93
C ALA A 926 23.92 -2.84 -33.78
N LEU A 927 23.69 -1.56 -34.06
CA LEU A 927 23.54 -0.52 -33.06
C LEU A 927 22.07 -0.30 -32.68
N SER A 928 21.81 -0.12 -31.40
CA SER A 928 20.57 0.46 -30.89
C SER A 928 20.86 1.46 -29.80
N SER A 929 19.97 2.42 -29.60
CA SER A 929 20.16 3.52 -28.66
C SER A 929 18.88 3.77 -27.90
N GLU A 930 18.98 4.10 -26.61
CA GLU A 930 17.87 4.52 -25.78
C GLU A 930 18.28 5.74 -24.96
N THR A 931 17.58 6.85 -25.18
CA THR A 931 17.73 8.09 -24.43
C THR A 931 16.53 8.26 -23.52
N TYR A 932 16.76 8.51 -22.23
CA TYR A 932 15.74 8.80 -21.24
C TYR A 932 16.06 10.09 -20.49
N LEU A 933 15.16 11.07 -20.57
CA LEU A 933 15.17 12.31 -19.82
C LEU A 933 14.00 12.31 -18.85
N ARG A 934 14.24 12.70 -17.60
CA ARG A 934 13.19 12.96 -16.60
C ARG A 934 13.53 14.22 -15.81
N VAL A 935 12.54 15.06 -15.61
CA VAL A 935 12.62 16.28 -14.82
C VAL A 935 11.38 16.35 -13.94
N ASP A 936 11.60 16.42 -12.64
CA ASP A 936 10.56 16.68 -11.65
C ASP A 936 11.00 17.91 -10.85
N GLU A 937 10.14 18.91 -10.71
CA GLU A 937 10.47 20.14 -10.01
C GLU A 937 9.23 20.68 -9.29
N ARG A 938 9.33 20.82 -7.96
CA ARG A 938 8.38 21.53 -7.09
C ARG A 938 9.05 22.79 -6.59
N SER A 939 8.60 23.93 -7.10
CA SER A 939 9.23 25.21 -6.84
C SER A 939 8.23 26.25 -6.40
N SER A 940 8.58 27.03 -5.38
CA SER A 940 7.86 28.23 -4.93
C SER A 940 8.29 29.49 -5.69
N ASP A 941 8.88 29.35 -6.89
CA ASP A 941 9.26 30.49 -7.75
C ASP A 941 8.03 31.39 -8.01
N PRO A 942 8.09 32.70 -7.69
CA PRO A 942 6.97 33.61 -7.91
C PRO A 942 6.61 33.76 -9.40
N THR A 943 7.53 33.47 -10.32
CA THR A 943 7.30 33.52 -11.77
C THR A 943 7.00 32.12 -12.29
N THR A 944 5.73 31.73 -12.24
CA THR A 944 5.25 30.39 -12.63
C THR A 944 5.68 29.94 -14.03
N SER A 945 5.88 30.88 -14.97
CA SER A 945 6.34 30.58 -16.34
C SER A 945 7.77 30.05 -16.42
N ASN A 946 8.61 30.31 -15.42
CA ASN A 946 9.94 29.72 -15.33
C ASN A 946 9.84 28.19 -15.21
N VAL A 947 8.91 27.74 -14.37
CA VAL A 947 8.66 26.32 -14.12
C VAL A 947 7.87 25.69 -15.26
N SER A 948 6.76 26.32 -15.67
CA SER A 948 5.88 25.74 -16.71
C SER A 948 6.55 25.64 -18.08
N LEU A 949 7.38 26.62 -18.48
CA LEU A 949 8.08 26.56 -19.77
C LEU A 949 9.41 25.79 -19.71
N LEU A 950 9.66 25.03 -18.63
CA LEU A 950 10.88 24.24 -18.43
C LEU A 950 12.16 25.07 -18.59
N ARG A 951 12.21 26.28 -18.01
CA ARG A 951 13.44 27.09 -18.01
C ARG A 951 14.44 26.48 -17.03
N PHE A 952 15.18 25.47 -17.48
CA PHE A 952 16.08 24.67 -16.63
C PHE A 952 17.12 25.47 -15.83
N SER A 953 17.40 26.72 -16.19
CA SER A 953 18.27 27.63 -15.42
C SER A 953 17.71 28.00 -14.04
N THR A 954 16.40 27.92 -13.82
CA THR A 954 15.74 28.25 -12.55
C THR A 954 15.44 27.02 -11.69
N PHE A 955 15.73 25.81 -12.19
CA PHE A 955 15.44 24.55 -11.52
C PHE A 955 16.56 24.20 -10.55
N LEU A 956 16.25 23.42 -9.51
CA LEU A 956 17.21 23.05 -8.46
C LEU A 956 17.83 24.28 -7.77
N ASP A 957 17.06 25.35 -7.62
CA ASP A 957 17.45 26.54 -6.86
C ASP A 957 17.17 26.35 -5.35
N HIS A 958 18.15 26.62 -4.51
CA HIS A 958 18.03 26.43 -3.06
C HIS A 958 17.02 27.35 -2.36
N VAL A 959 16.64 28.48 -2.98
CA VAL A 959 15.68 29.41 -2.39
C VAL A 959 14.26 28.95 -2.72
N ASN A 960 14.00 28.66 -4.00
CA ASN A 960 12.66 28.40 -4.50
C ASN A 960 12.31 26.91 -4.61
N THR A 961 13.25 26.01 -4.85
CA THR A 961 12.96 24.59 -5.02
C THR A 961 12.73 23.90 -3.68
N ILE A 962 11.54 23.35 -3.48
CA ILE A 962 11.23 22.48 -2.33
C ILE A 962 11.80 21.08 -2.56
N THR A 963 11.50 20.49 -3.71
CA THR A 963 12.08 19.22 -4.17
C THR A 963 12.23 19.26 -5.67
N GLY A 964 13.40 18.86 -6.18
CA GLY A 964 13.64 18.78 -7.61
C GLY A 964 14.60 17.66 -7.97
N SER A 965 14.42 17.07 -9.14
CA SER A 965 15.30 16.06 -9.70
C SER A 965 15.37 16.15 -11.21
N GLN A 966 16.57 15.93 -11.76
CA GLN A 966 16.83 15.88 -13.19
C GLN A 966 17.66 14.63 -13.47
N LEU A 967 17.23 13.81 -14.42
CA LEU A 967 17.88 12.58 -14.84
C LEU A 967 18.00 12.55 -16.37
N ILE A 968 19.21 12.31 -16.86
CA ILE A 968 19.47 12.01 -18.27
C ILE A 968 20.23 10.69 -18.31
N THR A 969 19.70 9.70 -19.01
CA THR A 969 20.36 8.43 -19.28
C THR A 969 20.44 8.22 -20.79
N GLN A 970 21.62 7.85 -21.27
CA GLN A 970 21.87 7.46 -22.65
C GLN A 970 22.50 6.07 -22.65
N ASP A 971 21.80 5.11 -23.23
CA ASP A 971 22.31 3.77 -23.50
C ASP A 971 22.59 3.63 -25.00
N LEU A 972 23.78 3.16 -25.34
CA LEU A 972 24.15 2.72 -26.68
C LEU A 972 24.49 1.24 -26.61
N TYR A 973 23.75 0.43 -27.35
CA TYR A 973 23.97 -1.00 -27.46
C TYR A 973 24.64 -1.33 -28.79
N ILE A 974 25.54 -2.30 -28.74
CA ILE A 974 26.17 -2.94 -29.88
C ILE A 974 25.83 -4.43 -29.77
N PHE A 975 25.17 -4.97 -30.80
CA PHE A 975 24.66 -6.34 -30.83
C PHE A 975 23.68 -6.66 -29.69
N GLU A 976 22.72 -5.76 -29.40
CA GLU A 976 21.75 -5.88 -28.28
C GLU A 976 21.07 -7.26 -28.18
N TYR A 977 20.73 -7.87 -29.33
CA TYR A 977 19.99 -9.14 -29.41
C TYR A 977 20.85 -10.34 -29.75
N ASP A 978 22.18 -10.20 -29.77
CA ASP A 978 23.10 -11.31 -30.02
C ASP A 978 23.42 -12.03 -28.69
N PRO A 979 23.10 -13.33 -28.57
CA PRO A 979 23.35 -14.08 -27.35
C PRO A 979 24.86 -14.36 -27.11
N GLN A 980 25.69 -14.33 -28.17
CA GLN A 980 27.13 -14.62 -28.07
C GLN A 980 27.93 -13.41 -27.63
N PHE A 981 27.52 -12.20 -28.02
CA PHE A 981 28.24 -10.99 -27.69
C PHE A 981 27.32 -9.77 -27.70
N SER A 982 27.30 -8.99 -26.63
CA SER A 982 26.63 -7.69 -26.61
C SER A 982 27.40 -6.68 -25.77
N THR A 983 27.40 -5.44 -26.20
CA THR A 983 28.04 -4.33 -25.46
C THR A 983 27.02 -3.25 -25.19
N ARG A 984 27.04 -2.68 -23.99
CA ARG A 984 26.26 -1.49 -23.62
C ARG A 984 27.20 -0.42 -23.08
N LEU A 985 27.17 0.74 -23.71
CA LEU A 985 27.77 1.97 -23.22
C LEU A 985 26.66 2.83 -22.61
N ARG A 986 26.74 3.12 -21.31
CA ARG A 986 25.77 3.93 -20.58
C ARG A 986 26.42 5.20 -20.07
N THR A 987 25.76 6.34 -20.29
CA THR A 987 26.04 7.60 -19.60
C THR A 987 24.79 8.02 -18.84
N SER A 988 24.91 8.27 -17.54
CA SER A 988 23.81 8.73 -16.69
C SER A 988 24.22 9.93 -15.86
N TRP A 989 23.42 10.99 -15.91
CA TRP A 989 23.60 12.20 -15.10
C TRP A 989 22.33 12.45 -14.30
N ARG A 990 22.48 12.48 -12.98
CA ARG A 990 21.42 12.81 -12.04
C ARG A 990 21.82 14.03 -11.23
N LYS A 991 20.90 14.98 -11.09
CA LYS A 991 20.98 16.07 -10.13
C LYS A 991 19.71 16.07 -9.29
N GLY A 992 19.80 16.48 -8.03
CA GLY A 992 18.66 16.62 -7.17
C GLY A 992 18.86 17.68 -6.10
N LEU A 993 17.75 18.23 -5.62
CA LEU A 993 17.71 19.15 -4.49
C LEU A 993 16.49 18.79 -3.63
N VAL A 994 16.69 18.69 -2.32
CA VAL A 994 15.61 18.52 -1.34
C VAL A 994 15.78 19.56 -0.25
N GLN A 995 14.73 20.34 -0.01
CA GLN A 995 14.62 21.27 1.10
C GLN A 995 13.83 20.62 2.23
N LEU A 996 14.56 20.19 3.26
CA LEU A 996 14.01 19.66 4.50
C LEU A 996 13.67 20.81 5.46
N VAL A 997 12.95 20.52 6.54
CA VAL A 997 12.59 21.52 7.56
C VAL A 997 13.85 22.21 8.13
N ASN A 998 14.92 21.44 8.39
CA ASN A 998 16.13 21.92 9.07
C ASN A 998 17.39 21.99 8.19
N SER A 999 17.32 21.57 6.92
CA SER A 999 18.49 21.55 6.02
C SER A 999 18.10 21.54 4.54
N VAL A 1000 19.04 21.90 3.66
CA VAL A 1000 18.91 21.73 2.20
C VAL A 1000 20.00 20.79 1.73
N GLU A 1001 19.64 19.76 0.97
CA GLU A 1001 20.59 18.79 0.42
C GLU A 1001 20.59 18.86 -1.10
N ARG A 1002 21.77 19.06 -1.70
CA ARG A 1002 22.00 18.98 -3.15
C ARG A 1002 22.77 17.70 -3.47
N SER A 1003 22.27 16.94 -4.42
CA SER A 1003 22.91 15.72 -4.91
C SER A 1003 23.27 15.82 -6.39
N ARG A 1004 24.40 15.24 -6.78
CA ARG A 1004 24.83 15.11 -8.17
C ARG A 1004 25.57 13.79 -8.35
N VAL A 1005 25.00 12.93 -9.18
CA VAL A 1005 25.60 11.65 -9.56
C VAL A 1005 25.88 11.66 -11.05
N ARG A 1006 27.08 11.24 -11.46
CA ARG A 1006 27.44 11.03 -12.86
C ARG A 1006 28.07 9.66 -13.01
N GLU A 1007 27.58 8.91 -13.97
CA GLU A 1007 28.03 7.55 -14.24
C GLU A 1007 28.33 7.39 -15.72
N HIS A 1008 29.47 6.81 -16.02
CA HIS A 1008 29.81 6.31 -17.36
C HIS A 1008 30.19 4.85 -17.20
N SER A 1009 29.52 3.95 -17.91
CA SER A 1009 29.83 2.53 -17.86
C SER A 1009 29.92 1.90 -19.24
N ALA A 1010 30.85 0.97 -19.38
CA ALA A 1010 30.97 0.11 -20.54
C ALA A 1010 30.82 -1.33 -20.05
N ARG A 1011 29.71 -1.97 -20.43
CA ARG A 1011 29.41 -3.36 -20.09
C ARG A 1011 29.53 -4.22 -21.34
N VAL A 1012 30.33 -5.28 -21.26
CA VAL A 1012 30.50 -6.28 -22.30
C VAL A 1012 29.98 -7.61 -21.77
N ARG A 1013 29.07 -8.23 -22.50
CA ARG A 1013 28.64 -9.61 -22.31
C ARG A 1013 29.19 -10.44 -23.45
N SER A 1014 29.81 -11.57 -23.12
CA SER A 1014 30.29 -12.51 -24.12
C SER A 1014 30.04 -13.94 -23.67
N GLN A 1015 29.78 -14.80 -24.65
CA GLN A 1015 29.66 -16.24 -24.49
C GLN A 1015 30.59 -16.92 -25.50
N PRO A 1016 31.93 -16.90 -25.26
CA PRO A 1016 32.92 -17.40 -26.21
C PRO A 1016 32.72 -18.87 -26.58
N VAL A 1017 32.21 -19.67 -25.64
CA VAL A 1017 31.70 -21.04 -25.85
C VAL A 1017 30.40 -21.19 -25.07
N PRO A 1018 29.49 -22.10 -25.46
CA PRO A 1018 28.19 -22.27 -24.79
C PRO A 1018 28.29 -22.44 -23.27
N GLU A 1019 29.38 -23.03 -22.80
CA GLU A 1019 29.66 -23.31 -21.39
C GLU A 1019 30.20 -22.09 -20.62
N ILE A 1020 30.80 -21.08 -21.27
CA ILE A 1020 31.43 -19.94 -20.59
C ILE A 1020 30.65 -18.68 -20.90
N GLY A 1021 30.07 -18.06 -19.87
CA GLY A 1021 29.54 -16.70 -19.93
C GLY A 1021 30.47 -15.72 -19.22
N ASN A 1022 30.64 -14.52 -19.77
CA ASN A 1022 31.34 -13.42 -19.13
C ASN A 1022 30.49 -12.16 -19.20
N GLU A 1023 30.39 -11.45 -18.08
CA GLU A 1023 29.91 -10.08 -18.00
C GLU A 1023 30.98 -9.21 -17.34
N THR A 1024 31.54 -8.27 -18.10
CA THR A 1024 32.54 -7.34 -17.61
C THR A 1024 32.04 -5.90 -17.73
N GLU A 1025 32.15 -5.11 -16.68
CA GLU A 1025 31.72 -3.72 -16.62
C GLU A 1025 32.81 -2.82 -16.04
N ILE A 1026 33.19 -1.78 -16.77
CA ILE A 1026 33.99 -0.67 -16.26
C ILE A 1026 33.05 0.48 -15.96
N LEU A 1027 33.10 1.03 -14.74
CA LEU A 1027 32.25 2.12 -14.27
C LEU A 1027 33.11 3.26 -13.73
N PHE A 1028 32.89 4.46 -14.26
CA PHE A 1028 33.38 5.71 -13.70
C PHE A 1028 32.19 6.42 -13.05
N ARG A 1029 32.29 6.72 -11.75
CA ARG A 1029 31.21 7.34 -10.99
C ARG A 1029 31.71 8.55 -10.21
N THR A 1030 31.01 9.67 -10.32
CA THR A 1030 31.12 10.79 -9.40
C THR A 1030 29.85 10.85 -8.56
N ASP A 1031 29.96 10.82 -7.24
CA ASP A 1031 28.84 11.01 -6.30
C ASP A 1031 29.14 12.19 -5.38
N LYS A 1032 28.32 13.24 -5.48
CA LYS A 1032 28.47 14.47 -4.72
C LYS A 1032 27.18 14.80 -4.00
N VAL A 1033 27.24 14.92 -2.68
CA VAL A 1033 26.14 15.40 -1.83
C VAL A 1033 26.66 16.53 -0.96
N ILE A 1034 25.94 17.65 -0.93
CA ILE A 1034 26.29 18.81 -0.11
C ILE A 1034 25.02 19.30 0.59
N GLY A 1035 25.06 19.31 1.92
CA GLY A 1035 24.10 19.94 2.80
C GLY A 1035 24.37 21.43 3.01
N SER A 1036 23.35 22.17 3.44
CA SER A 1036 23.46 23.56 3.89
C SER A 1036 24.23 23.69 5.22
N ARG A 1037 24.28 22.62 6.01
CA ARG A 1037 25.10 22.50 7.22
C ARG A 1037 26.07 21.33 7.02
N PRO A 1038 27.36 21.47 7.40
CA PRO A 1038 28.32 20.39 7.38
C PRO A 1038 27.78 19.17 8.12
N GLY A 1039 27.52 18.09 7.40
CA GLY A 1039 26.98 16.85 7.98
C GLY A 1039 27.79 15.62 7.59
N PRO A 1040 27.59 14.49 8.28
CA PRO A 1040 28.30 13.23 7.99
C PRO A 1040 28.00 12.64 6.61
N ARG A 1041 26.98 13.18 5.91
CA ARG A 1041 26.53 12.77 4.58
C ARG A 1041 27.15 13.58 3.44
N ASP A 1042 27.79 14.72 3.76
CA ASP A 1042 28.46 15.56 2.78
C ASP A 1042 29.66 14.83 2.18
N ARG A 1043 29.74 14.83 0.84
CA ARG A 1043 30.77 14.07 0.11
C ARG A 1043 30.98 14.56 -1.31
N ASP A 1044 32.17 14.30 -1.85
CA ASP A 1044 32.51 14.42 -3.28
C ASP A 1044 33.44 13.27 -3.67
N LEU A 1045 32.85 12.13 -4.02
CA LEU A 1045 33.55 10.89 -4.29
C LEU A 1045 33.71 10.68 -5.79
N PHE A 1046 34.92 10.34 -6.23
CA PHE A 1046 35.19 9.84 -7.57
C PHE A 1046 35.64 8.38 -7.49
N ALA A 1047 34.86 7.48 -8.08
CA ALA A 1047 35.10 6.05 -8.11
C ALA A 1047 35.40 5.56 -9.53
N VAL A 1048 36.41 4.71 -9.66
CA VAL A 1048 36.65 3.88 -10.85
C VAL A 1048 36.50 2.44 -10.42
N SER A 1049 35.57 1.71 -11.03
CA SER A 1049 35.24 0.33 -10.72
C SER A 1049 35.42 -0.54 -11.95
N PHE A 1050 36.07 -1.69 -11.77
CA PHE A 1050 36.17 -2.78 -12.72
C PHE A 1050 35.46 -3.98 -12.10
N ASN A 1051 34.41 -4.47 -12.77
CA ASN A 1051 33.65 -5.65 -12.35
C ASN A 1051 33.74 -6.69 -13.46
N SER A 1052 34.18 -7.90 -13.16
CA SER A 1052 34.17 -9.01 -14.11
C SER A 1052 33.59 -10.25 -13.46
N ASP A 1053 32.53 -10.80 -14.05
CA ASP A 1053 31.86 -12.01 -13.63
C ASP A 1053 31.99 -13.06 -14.73
N ILE A 1054 32.79 -14.09 -14.47
CA ILE A 1054 32.99 -15.23 -15.35
C ILE A 1054 32.20 -16.40 -14.78
N ALA A 1055 31.34 -17.02 -15.58
CA ALA A 1055 30.55 -18.19 -15.24
C ALA A 1055 30.91 -19.34 -16.17
N TYR A 1056 31.36 -20.47 -15.64
CA TYR A 1056 31.62 -21.70 -16.38
C TYR A 1056 30.59 -22.77 -16.02
N ARG A 1057 29.88 -23.27 -17.03
CA ARG A 1057 28.82 -24.27 -16.97
C ARG A 1057 29.20 -25.50 -17.79
N PRO A 1058 30.11 -26.36 -17.30
CA PRO A 1058 30.55 -27.56 -18.02
C PRO A 1058 29.42 -28.56 -18.30
N ALA A 1059 28.36 -28.50 -17.50
CA ALA A 1059 27.16 -29.30 -17.64
C ALA A 1059 25.96 -28.48 -17.15
N ARG A 1060 24.74 -28.92 -17.44
CA ARG A 1060 23.51 -28.21 -17.02
C ARG A 1060 23.36 -28.16 -15.48
N GLU A 1061 24.05 -29.07 -14.79
CA GLU A 1061 24.02 -29.26 -13.35
C GLU A 1061 25.09 -28.47 -12.60
N TRP A 1062 26.11 -27.92 -13.27
CA TRP A 1062 27.25 -27.30 -12.61
C TRP A 1062 27.46 -25.88 -13.11
N GLU A 1063 27.62 -24.92 -12.20
CA GLU A 1063 28.14 -23.58 -12.50
C GLU A 1063 29.27 -23.26 -11.52
N VAL A 1064 30.44 -22.91 -12.04
CA VAL A 1064 31.51 -22.30 -11.26
C VAL A 1064 31.64 -20.87 -11.74
N GLY A 1065 31.53 -19.94 -10.81
CA GLY A 1065 31.63 -18.52 -11.12
C GLY A 1065 32.74 -17.85 -10.34
N PHE A 1066 33.42 -16.92 -10.99
CA PHE A 1066 34.40 -16.07 -10.36
C PHE A 1066 34.04 -14.62 -10.64
N ARG A 1067 33.88 -13.83 -9.58
CA ARG A 1067 33.65 -12.40 -9.67
C ARG A 1067 34.82 -11.65 -9.06
N LEU A 1068 35.37 -10.73 -9.84
CA LEU A 1068 36.38 -9.77 -9.41
C LEU A 1068 35.77 -8.37 -9.48
N THR A 1069 35.78 -7.67 -8.35
CA THR A 1069 35.46 -6.24 -8.27
C THR A 1069 36.66 -5.50 -7.71
N VAL A 1070 37.24 -4.61 -8.51
CA VAL A 1070 38.29 -3.70 -8.06
C VAL A 1070 37.75 -2.29 -8.20
N GLU A 1071 37.76 -1.53 -7.12
CA GLU A 1071 37.25 -0.17 -7.10
C GLU A 1071 38.20 0.76 -6.34
N LYS A 1072 38.53 1.88 -6.97
CA LYS A 1072 39.31 2.94 -6.35
C LYS A 1072 38.41 4.14 -6.16
N ILE A 1073 38.20 4.56 -4.92
CA ILE A 1073 37.38 5.70 -4.54
C ILE A 1073 38.30 6.79 -4.00
N ARG A 1074 38.29 7.96 -4.63
CA ARG A 1074 38.98 9.16 -4.14
C ARG A 1074 37.97 10.12 -3.54
N ASP A 1075 38.19 10.53 -2.30
CA ASP A 1075 37.44 11.62 -1.67
C ASP A 1075 38.10 12.95 -2.04
N ARG A 1076 37.35 13.78 -2.76
CA ARG A 1076 37.76 15.13 -3.19
C ARG A 1076 37.15 16.21 -2.29
N PHE A 1077 36.41 15.82 -1.26
CA PHE A 1077 35.71 16.75 -0.39
C PHE A 1077 36.70 17.52 0.49
N ARG A 1078 36.67 18.87 0.42
CA ARG A 1078 37.48 19.80 1.22
C ARG A 1078 39.02 19.60 1.17
N GLY A 1079 39.56 19.00 0.10
CA GLY A 1079 41.01 18.95 -0.16
C GLY A 1079 41.76 17.80 0.51
N ASP A 1080 41.05 16.76 0.98
CA ASP A 1080 41.65 15.66 1.74
C ASP A 1080 42.32 14.56 0.90
N ASP A 1081 42.06 14.51 -0.42
CA ASP A 1081 42.63 13.56 -1.41
C ASP A 1081 42.82 12.11 -0.91
N ALA A 1082 41.97 11.67 0.03
CA ALA A 1082 42.04 10.34 0.60
C ALA A 1082 41.58 9.32 -0.44
N VAL A 1083 42.22 8.15 -0.46
CA VAL A 1083 41.92 7.09 -1.44
C VAL A 1083 41.61 5.79 -0.72
N ALA A 1084 40.41 5.25 -0.97
CA ALA A 1084 40.01 3.91 -0.59
C ALA A 1084 40.16 2.97 -1.80
N ASP A 1085 41.02 1.97 -1.67
CA ASP A 1085 41.15 0.87 -2.61
C ASP A 1085 40.36 -0.33 -2.08
N LEU A 1086 39.36 -0.74 -2.85
CA LEU A 1086 38.46 -1.86 -2.56
C LEU A 1086 38.74 -2.99 -3.54
N ASN A 1087 38.94 -4.20 -3.03
CA ASN A 1087 39.16 -5.41 -3.83
C ASN A 1087 38.30 -6.55 -3.30
N ASP A 1088 37.35 -6.99 -4.12
CA ASP A 1088 36.47 -8.11 -3.82
C ASP A 1088 36.71 -9.24 -4.80
N GLN A 1089 36.94 -10.43 -4.25
CA GLN A 1089 37.12 -11.67 -5.00
C GLN A 1089 36.10 -12.65 -4.46
N SER A 1090 35.10 -12.98 -5.29
CA SER A 1090 34.07 -13.95 -4.95
C SER A 1090 34.21 -15.18 -5.85
N LEU A 1091 34.37 -16.34 -5.22
CA LEU A 1091 34.29 -17.64 -5.86
C LEU A 1091 32.94 -18.25 -5.52
N ARG A 1092 32.11 -18.51 -6.53
CA ARG A 1092 30.83 -19.22 -6.39
C ARG A 1092 30.89 -20.59 -7.04
N GLY A 1093 30.29 -21.58 -6.39
CA GLY A 1093 29.99 -22.88 -6.97
C GLY A 1093 28.52 -23.18 -6.79
N VAL A 1094 27.82 -23.51 -7.86
CA VAL A 1094 26.43 -23.95 -7.86
C VAL A 1094 26.36 -25.34 -8.45
N VAL A 1095 25.73 -26.26 -7.72
CA VAL A 1095 25.43 -27.61 -8.17
C VAL A 1095 23.92 -27.77 -8.17
N ALA A 1096 23.31 -27.75 -9.35
CA ALA A 1096 21.89 -28.00 -9.54
C ALA A 1096 21.63 -29.51 -9.68
N PHE A 1097 20.60 -29.97 -8.97
CA PHE A 1097 20.04 -31.32 -9.11
C PHE A 1097 18.75 -31.18 -9.93
N PRO A 1098 18.73 -31.56 -11.22
CA PRO A 1098 17.59 -31.34 -12.10
C PRO A 1098 16.27 -31.83 -11.49
N GLY A 1099 15.30 -30.92 -11.36
CA GLY A 1099 13.99 -31.19 -10.76
C GLY A 1099 13.97 -31.37 -9.23
N ARG A 1100 15.14 -31.39 -8.57
CA ARG A 1100 15.29 -31.66 -7.12
C ARG A 1100 15.92 -30.54 -6.31
N GLY A 1101 16.58 -29.53 -6.89
CA GLY A 1101 17.12 -28.39 -6.13
C GLY A 1101 18.49 -27.91 -6.59
N GLN A 1102 19.19 -27.14 -5.74
CA GLN A 1102 20.55 -26.66 -5.98
C GLN A 1102 21.32 -26.43 -4.67
N VAL A 1103 22.63 -26.62 -4.68
CA VAL A 1103 23.53 -26.18 -3.61
C VAL A 1103 24.41 -25.08 -4.14
N ARG A 1104 24.54 -23.98 -3.40
CA ARG A 1104 25.40 -22.83 -3.71
C ARG A 1104 26.39 -22.62 -2.59
N ALA A 1105 27.68 -22.62 -2.90
CA ALA A 1105 28.72 -22.12 -2.02
C ALA A 1105 29.28 -20.83 -2.62
N GLU A 1106 29.51 -19.82 -1.80
CA GLU A 1106 30.17 -18.59 -2.19
C GLU A 1106 31.17 -18.18 -1.10
N LEU A 1107 32.40 -17.89 -1.51
CA LEU A 1107 33.45 -17.36 -0.65
C LEU A 1107 33.90 -16.03 -1.22
N THR A 1108 33.74 -14.98 -0.44
CA THR A 1108 34.12 -13.62 -0.81
C THR A 1108 35.22 -13.12 0.11
N ARG A 1109 36.37 -12.82 -0.48
CA ARG A 1109 37.42 -12.03 0.17
C ARG A 1109 37.20 -10.57 -0.20
N GLU A 1110 37.01 -9.72 0.79
CA GLU A 1110 37.01 -8.27 0.63
C GLU A 1110 38.30 -7.70 1.26
N GLU A 1111 38.92 -6.74 0.61
CA GLU A 1111 40.06 -6.00 1.14
C GLU A 1111 39.83 -4.52 0.94
N THR A 1112 39.97 -3.76 2.02
CA THR A 1112 39.83 -2.30 2.01
C THR A 1112 41.12 -1.69 2.53
N ILE A 1113 41.82 -0.98 1.66
CA ILE A 1113 43.05 -0.23 1.99
C ILE A 1113 42.72 1.24 1.89
N LEU A 1114 43.09 2.00 2.92
CA LEU A 1114 42.87 3.44 2.95
C LEU A 1114 44.21 4.18 3.01
N SER A 1115 44.45 5.01 1.99
CA SER A 1115 45.59 5.92 1.93
C SER A 1115 45.11 7.33 2.29
N ARG A 1116 45.73 7.94 3.32
CA ARG A 1116 45.38 9.29 3.82
C ARG A 1116 46.63 10.18 3.87
N PRO A 1117 46.51 11.51 3.71
CA PRO A 1117 47.57 12.45 4.04
C PRO A 1117 47.99 12.34 5.52
N SER A 1118 49.28 12.49 5.81
CA SER A 1118 49.89 12.26 7.14
C SER A 1118 49.45 13.23 8.25
N ASN A 1119 48.71 14.28 7.91
CA ASN A 1119 48.29 15.37 8.80
C ASN A 1119 46.84 15.28 9.30
N ILE A 1120 46.08 14.22 8.96
CA ILE A 1120 44.65 14.09 9.34
C ILE A 1120 44.36 12.68 9.89
N SER A 1121 44.49 12.48 11.21
CA SER A 1121 44.33 11.15 11.85
C SER A 1121 42.90 10.83 12.33
N ASN A 1122 42.09 11.84 12.69
CA ASN A 1122 40.80 11.66 13.39
C ASN A 1122 39.53 12.03 12.58
N LYS A 1123 39.60 12.07 11.25
CA LYS A 1123 38.43 12.43 10.42
C LYS A 1123 37.52 11.22 10.16
N VAL A 1124 36.21 11.42 10.31
CA VAL A 1124 35.15 10.48 9.95
C VAL A 1124 34.86 10.63 8.45
N TYR A 1125 34.94 9.53 7.70
CA TYR A 1125 34.61 9.50 6.27
C TYR A 1125 33.15 9.11 6.07
N PRO A 1126 32.47 9.60 5.02
CA PRO A 1126 31.10 9.22 4.73
C PRO A 1126 31.01 7.71 4.43
N PHE A 1127 29.89 7.08 4.78
CA PHE A 1127 29.66 5.64 4.59
C PHE A 1127 29.96 5.18 3.15
N GLU A 1128 29.59 6.00 2.15
CA GLU A 1128 29.80 5.71 0.73
C GLU A 1128 31.27 5.63 0.31
N PHE A 1129 32.21 6.21 1.09
CA PHE A 1129 33.64 6.21 0.78
C PHE A 1129 34.27 4.82 0.90
N THR A 1130 33.85 4.01 1.87
CA THR A 1130 34.26 2.60 2.00
C THR A 1130 33.11 1.62 1.78
N LYS A 1131 31.91 2.13 1.47
CA LYS A 1131 30.65 1.35 1.42
C LYS A 1131 30.38 0.58 2.72
N GLY A 1132 30.77 1.18 3.85
CA GLY A 1132 30.67 0.56 5.18
C GLY A 1132 31.68 -0.56 5.45
N ARG A 1133 32.70 -0.75 4.61
CA ARG A 1133 33.76 -1.76 4.85
C ARG A 1133 34.77 -1.27 5.87
N LEU A 1134 35.19 -2.19 6.73
CA LEU A 1134 36.27 -1.97 7.69
C LEU A 1134 37.63 -2.12 7.01
N PHE A 1135 38.63 -1.35 7.48
CA PHE A 1135 39.99 -1.40 6.94
C PHE A 1135 40.65 -2.75 7.21
N GLY A 1136 41.30 -3.31 6.19
CA GLY A 1136 41.94 -4.61 6.22
C GLY A 1136 41.19 -5.67 5.41
N LYS A 1137 41.47 -6.94 5.71
CA LYS A 1137 40.89 -8.08 5.01
C LYS A 1137 39.65 -8.57 5.75
N SER A 1138 38.56 -8.72 5.03
CA SER A 1138 37.33 -9.32 5.50
C SER A 1138 37.04 -10.57 4.69
N LEU A 1139 36.56 -11.62 5.35
CA LEU A 1139 36.17 -12.86 4.72
C LEU A 1139 34.68 -13.07 4.97
N LEU A 1140 33.92 -13.26 3.90
CA LEU A 1140 32.51 -13.60 3.94
C LEU A 1140 32.34 -14.96 3.26
N TRP A 1141 31.55 -15.84 3.86
CA TRP A 1141 31.21 -17.12 3.26
C TRP A 1141 29.71 -17.33 3.35
N LEU A 1142 29.17 -17.97 2.33
CA LEU A 1142 27.77 -18.30 2.20
C LEU A 1142 27.67 -19.74 1.68
N LEU A 1143 26.93 -20.57 2.39
CA LEU A 1143 26.54 -21.90 1.96
C LEU A 1143 25.01 -21.97 1.96
N GLY A 1144 24.43 -22.01 0.76
CA GLY A 1144 23.01 -22.20 0.53
C GLY A 1144 22.72 -23.57 -0.05
N ALA A 1145 21.61 -24.18 0.33
CA ALA A 1145 21.11 -25.42 -0.25
C ALA A 1145 19.58 -25.34 -0.35
N ASP A 1146 19.07 -25.38 -1.57
CA ASP A 1146 17.65 -25.55 -1.87
C ASP A 1146 17.42 -26.99 -2.31
N TYR A 1147 16.47 -27.69 -1.70
CA TYR A 1147 16.15 -29.08 -2.01
C TYR A 1147 14.65 -29.31 -2.05
N ARG A 1148 14.14 -29.60 -3.23
CA ARG A 1148 12.77 -30.03 -3.49
C ARG A 1148 12.63 -31.51 -3.12
N VAL A 1149 12.11 -31.78 -1.93
CA VAL A 1149 11.87 -33.12 -1.37
C VAL A 1149 10.79 -33.86 -2.18
N THR A 1150 9.71 -33.14 -2.52
CA THR A 1150 8.60 -33.61 -3.36
C THR A 1150 8.18 -32.47 -4.29
N GLY A 1151 7.29 -32.71 -5.27
CA GLY A 1151 6.75 -31.63 -6.11
C GLY A 1151 6.20 -30.42 -5.33
N ASN A 1152 5.81 -30.66 -4.07
CA ASN A 1152 5.09 -29.75 -3.20
C ASN A 1152 5.89 -29.34 -1.96
N ILE A 1153 7.16 -29.71 -1.81
CA ILE A 1153 7.98 -29.36 -0.63
C ILE A 1153 9.39 -28.98 -1.07
N GLN A 1154 9.84 -27.80 -0.65
CA GLN A 1154 11.20 -27.28 -0.79
C GLN A 1154 11.80 -26.97 0.58
N LEU A 1155 12.99 -27.46 0.84
CA LEU A 1155 13.81 -27.09 1.98
C LEU A 1155 14.88 -26.11 1.50
N SER A 1156 15.15 -25.07 2.26
CA SER A 1156 16.17 -24.08 1.97
C SER A 1156 17.00 -23.86 3.24
N VAL A 1157 18.29 -24.16 3.19
CA VAL A 1157 19.23 -23.90 4.28
C VAL A 1157 20.25 -22.88 3.80
N GLN A 1158 20.51 -21.87 4.60
CA GLN A 1158 21.49 -20.84 4.33
C GLN A 1158 22.33 -20.61 5.57
N TYR A 1159 23.60 -20.95 5.49
CA TYR A 1159 24.59 -20.59 6.48
C TYR A 1159 25.46 -19.47 5.90
N SER A 1160 25.57 -18.36 6.60
CA SER A 1160 26.51 -17.30 6.28
C SER A 1160 27.39 -17.01 7.48
N GLY A 1161 28.61 -16.59 7.20
CA GLY A 1161 29.44 -16.00 8.22
C GLY A 1161 30.32 -14.91 7.64
N ARG A 1162 30.72 -14.01 8.51
CA ARG A 1162 31.59 -12.90 8.17
C ARG A 1162 32.62 -12.69 9.26
N SER A 1163 33.87 -12.46 8.88
CA SER A 1163 34.90 -11.89 9.75
C SER A 1163 35.36 -10.60 9.10
N GLU A 1164 35.03 -9.47 9.70
CA GLU A 1164 35.31 -8.15 9.15
C GLU A 1164 36.60 -7.60 9.77
N ALA A 1165 37.63 -7.33 8.97
CA ALA A 1165 38.89 -6.75 9.42
C ALA A 1165 39.54 -7.46 10.62
N GLY A 1166 39.50 -8.80 10.66
CA GLY A 1166 40.06 -9.60 11.76
C GLY A 1166 39.24 -9.62 13.05
N ARG A 1167 38.03 -9.04 13.06
CA ARG A 1167 37.08 -9.19 14.16
C ARG A 1167 36.61 -10.65 14.29
N PRO A 1168 36.20 -11.08 15.50
CA PRO A 1168 35.62 -12.41 15.70
C PRO A 1168 34.53 -12.68 14.66
N PRO A 1169 34.50 -13.89 14.07
CA PRO A 1169 33.53 -14.21 13.05
C PRO A 1169 32.12 -14.17 13.61
N VAL A 1170 31.23 -13.50 12.88
CA VAL A 1170 29.78 -13.51 13.14
C VAL A 1170 29.17 -14.55 12.23
N HIS A 1171 28.45 -15.50 12.83
CA HIS A 1171 27.81 -16.60 12.14
C HIS A 1171 26.31 -16.42 12.18
N THR A 1172 25.64 -16.70 11.06
CA THR A 1172 24.18 -16.71 10.95
C THR A 1172 23.78 -17.95 10.18
N ALA A 1173 22.96 -18.80 10.77
CA ALA A 1173 22.31 -19.91 10.07
C ALA A 1173 20.81 -19.63 9.97
N ARG A 1174 20.27 -19.82 8.78
CA ARG A 1174 18.85 -19.80 8.49
C ARG A 1174 18.49 -21.14 7.87
N ALA A 1175 17.41 -21.74 8.31
CA ALA A 1175 16.79 -22.85 7.61
C ALA A 1175 15.31 -22.57 7.45
N GLU A 1176 14.75 -23.00 6.34
CA GLU A 1176 13.35 -22.79 5.97
C GLU A 1176 12.84 -24.05 5.27
N ALA A 1177 11.65 -24.51 5.64
CA ALA A 1177 10.90 -25.52 4.92
C ALA A 1177 9.65 -24.86 4.34
N LYS A 1178 9.48 -24.94 3.02
CA LYS A 1178 8.37 -24.39 2.27
C LYS A 1178 7.59 -25.51 1.59
N ALA A 1179 6.36 -25.74 2.02
CA ALA A 1179 5.41 -26.55 1.26
C ALA A 1179 4.65 -25.66 0.26
N PHE A 1180 4.33 -26.19 -0.92
CA PHE A 1180 3.50 -25.59 -1.95
C PHE A 1180 2.24 -26.43 -2.13
N PHE A 1181 1.12 -25.77 -2.39
CA PHE A 1181 -0.18 -26.42 -2.59
C PHE A 1181 -0.67 -26.23 -4.00
#